data_AF-Q8F8J8-F1
#
_entry.id   AF-Q8F8J8-F1
#
_cell.length_a   1.000
_cell.length_b   1.000
_cell.length_c   1.000
_cell.angle_alpha   90.00
_cell.angle_beta   90.00
_cell.angle_gamma   90.00
#
_symmetry.space_group_name_H-M   'P 1'
#
loop_
_entity.id
_entity.type
_entity.pdbx_description
1 polymer ?
#
loop_
_entity_poly.entity_id
_entity_poly.type
_entity_poly.pdbx_seq_one_letter_code
_entity_poly.pdbx_strand_id
1 'polypeptide(L)'
;MDFKKIQKRLDELEAEIVSLKKEIFTYSKNQTDLEPKETASTTFVSPSPTLETLPKKRSPEWELFLGGNFLGKLGLFSILLASVWFIKYAFDNRWVNESGRILIGLSIGFGVCITGLQLARKKFRILPESVLGTGFSIVYLSLFSGYYYYDLFSLSETFLYLSSLSIFSSGLAYWIRKEILYIFALIGSILSPVLISQGENSYQFLFGYLVFLNILLFLISRKIPWIVSSFFLLIANFALYHFWAIKNINQSGFIVPFSFINITYLLFAYGKVFFFPKLLQKNENSGGIFPQWNWIFYPIFLVLNSLSFGLMGYMQIEETYPKLSSHFILFGAILFSLWILISRKKSDFFYPSQLEIFEMIHLYLLLGFTFAALLNFSEGNWLTFAWIIFAGVISLLSSKFENTHLRYVSAGFWILALFKLYFFNPMDDVNRLFLLNERFALYVLSSLFLFGTYYIQKNKDSFWFHRGFIYMGIFTFILGTLIDVYHTVHNEHYRNLGYSYVLAFYAAVFLFIGFKYSFRSLRIAGFIVTAVLVGKFYFYDIWTMSKIVRIIAGFTLGTGFILVSLFYQKFKDKIINYQNTSGLLLLFLAIFASFFASPLNAEKIDTKGYRYYKEIQIPKLSNPTESEEGEKLFYGRIKLDEDIVRHSGINDRRIVYNDRTIPFISRNVMGAYEGGEKKVNLLFQEKDEDMNGIYVLKLPKIPSKTRYKSIIAEGSGEYEIKGKIYLGKTLDDWTLDSDFTIYSYNGENVLNEIKFNSDDEKFVRIEISQNASNIKLEFTKVLYESVSEKMEFKKP
;
A
#
# COMPACT_ATOMS: atom_id res chain seq x y z
N MET A 1 -62.53 22.26 -54.42
CA MET A 1 -62.58 21.28 -53.30
C MET A 1 -63.98 21.33 -52.73
N ASP A 2 -64.66 20.19 -52.72
CA ASP A 2 -66.10 20.10 -52.44
C ASP A 2 -66.36 20.03 -50.92
N PHE A 3 -66.59 21.20 -50.32
CA PHE A 3 -66.73 21.38 -48.86
C PHE A 3 -67.81 20.48 -48.24
N LYS A 4 -68.87 20.18 -49.00
CA LYS A 4 -69.97 19.29 -48.55
C LYS A 4 -69.51 17.86 -48.32
N LYS A 5 -68.53 17.37 -49.10
CA LYS A 5 -68.01 16.00 -48.98
C LYS A 5 -67.08 15.85 -47.77
N ILE A 6 -66.35 16.92 -47.43
CA ILE A 6 -65.49 16.96 -46.24
C ILE A 6 -66.35 17.05 -44.97
N GLN A 7 -67.39 17.88 -44.97
CA GLN A 7 -68.26 18.04 -43.82
C GLN A 7 -69.02 16.76 -43.50
N LYS A 8 -69.56 16.07 -44.53
CA LYS A 8 -70.18 14.75 -44.35
C LYS A 8 -69.21 13.71 -43.78
N ARG A 9 -67.93 13.75 -44.17
CA ARG A 9 -66.91 12.83 -43.65
C ARG A 9 -66.54 13.14 -42.20
N LEU A 10 -66.58 14.41 -41.81
CA LEU A 10 -66.36 14.86 -40.45
C LEU A 10 -67.50 14.41 -39.52
N ASP A 11 -68.75 14.54 -39.97
CA ASP A 11 -69.93 14.09 -39.23
C ASP A 11 -69.93 12.55 -39.06
N GLU A 12 -69.54 11.81 -40.10
CA GLU A 12 -69.36 10.35 -40.03
C GLU A 12 -68.28 9.94 -39.00
N LEU A 13 -67.15 10.64 -38.98
CA LEU A 13 -66.05 10.38 -38.04
C LEU A 13 -66.40 10.77 -36.60
N GLU A 14 -67.14 11.87 -36.39
CA GLU A 14 -67.65 12.22 -35.06
C GLU A 14 -68.62 11.17 -34.53
N ALA A 15 -69.52 10.67 -35.37
CA ALA A 15 -70.43 9.59 -35.01
C ALA A 15 -69.69 8.29 -34.65
N GLU A 16 -68.64 7.96 -35.40
CA GLU A 16 -67.79 6.78 -35.14
C GLU A 16 -67.03 6.93 -33.80
N ILE A 17 -66.47 8.10 -33.51
CA ILE A 17 -65.79 8.39 -32.23
C ILE A 17 -66.76 8.32 -31.04
N VAL A 18 -68.00 8.81 -31.20
CA VAL A 18 -69.02 8.73 -30.13
C VAL A 18 -69.42 7.28 -29.88
N SER A 19 -69.56 6.47 -30.93
CA SER A 19 -69.86 5.04 -30.81
C SER A 19 -68.73 4.26 -30.11
N LEU A 20 -67.47 4.52 -30.48
CA LEU A 20 -66.28 3.92 -29.87
C LEU A 20 -66.10 4.35 -28.41
N LYS A 21 -66.36 5.63 -28.08
CA LYS A 21 -66.36 6.08 -26.68
C LYS A 21 -67.44 5.37 -25.85
N LYS A 22 -68.60 5.09 -26.43
CA LYS A 22 -69.67 4.35 -25.77
C LYS A 22 -69.30 2.88 -25.57
N GLU A 23 -68.66 2.24 -26.56
CA GLU A 23 -68.10 0.89 -26.42
C GLU A 23 -66.99 0.82 -25.35
N ILE A 24 -66.05 1.77 -25.35
CA ILE A 24 -64.98 1.85 -24.34
C ILE A 24 -65.56 2.09 -22.94
N PHE A 25 -66.58 2.94 -22.81
CA PHE A 25 -67.24 3.17 -21.51
C PHE A 25 -67.98 1.92 -21.03
N THR A 26 -68.55 1.13 -21.94
CA THR A 26 -69.22 -0.14 -21.62
C THR A 26 -68.21 -1.23 -21.24
N TYR A 27 -67.06 -1.29 -21.92
CA TYR A 27 -65.94 -2.17 -21.56
C TYR A 27 -65.28 -1.77 -20.24
N SER A 28 -65.11 -0.48 -19.99
CA SER A 28 -64.53 0.06 -18.75
C SER A 28 -65.42 -0.20 -17.53
N LYS A 29 -66.75 -0.05 -17.69
CA LYS A 29 -67.72 -0.33 -16.61
C LYS A 29 -67.79 -1.82 -16.23
N ASN A 30 -67.53 -2.73 -17.18
CA ASN A 30 -67.49 -4.17 -16.91
C ASN A 30 -66.17 -4.64 -16.26
N GLN A 31 -65.13 -3.79 -16.21
CA GLN A 31 -63.84 -4.12 -15.58
C GLN A 31 -63.72 -3.65 -14.12
N THR A 32 -64.64 -2.83 -13.61
CA THR A 32 -64.52 -2.21 -12.28
C THR A 32 -65.09 -3.02 -11.11
N ASP A 33 -65.75 -4.16 -11.36
CA ASP A 33 -66.34 -5.03 -10.32
C ASP A 33 -65.44 -6.20 -9.88
N LEU A 34 -64.16 -6.21 -10.25
CA LEU A 34 -63.21 -7.23 -9.82
C LEU A 34 -61.89 -6.61 -9.33
N GLU A 35 -61.71 -6.62 -8.01
CA GLU A 35 -60.43 -6.31 -7.34
C GLU A 35 -59.31 -7.31 -7.75
N PRO A 36 -58.03 -6.92 -7.64
CA PRO A 36 -56.97 -7.48 -8.46
C PRO A 36 -56.13 -8.55 -7.76
N LYS A 37 -55.77 -9.62 -8.48
CA LYS A 37 -54.44 -10.25 -8.34
C LYS A 37 -54.02 -11.04 -9.58
N GLU A 38 -52.93 -10.54 -10.17
CA GLU A 38 -51.91 -11.19 -11.02
C GLU A 38 -52.36 -12.13 -12.16
N THR A 39 -52.11 -11.70 -13.40
CA THR A 39 -51.09 -12.27 -14.32
C THR A 39 -51.52 -11.97 -15.77
N ALA A 40 -50.83 -11.06 -16.46
CA ALA A 40 -51.05 -10.85 -17.88
C ALA A 40 -50.23 -11.86 -18.69
N SER A 41 -50.92 -12.67 -19.50
CA SER A 41 -50.40 -13.38 -20.65
C SER A 41 -51.37 -13.20 -21.81
N THR A 42 -50.89 -12.60 -22.89
CA THR A 42 -51.37 -12.72 -24.27
C THR A 42 -50.10 -12.74 -25.13
N THR A 43 -49.95 -13.55 -26.18
CA THR A 43 -50.93 -13.88 -27.22
C THR A 43 -50.47 -15.15 -27.96
N PHE A 44 -51.40 -16.02 -28.35
CA PHE A 44 -51.16 -17.12 -29.30
C PHE A 44 -51.43 -16.65 -30.74
N VAL A 45 -50.49 -16.90 -31.65
CA VAL A 45 -50.69 -16.97 -33.10
C VAL A 45 -50.16 -18.33 -33.57
N SER A 46 -50.94 -19.05 -34.38
CA SER A 46 -50.63 -20.39 -34.88
C SER A 46 -49.75 -20.35 -36.14
N PRO A 47 -48.81 -21.30 -36.31
CA PRO A 47 -48.53 -21.83 -37.65
C PRO A 47 -48.36 -23.37 -37.73
N SER A 48 -48.55 -23.86 -38.97
CA SER A 48 -48.42 -25.22 -39.54
C SER A 48 -47.15 -26.03 -39.17
N PRO A 49 -47.18 -27.37 -39.37
CA PRO A 49 -46.16 -28.29 -38.86
C PRO A 49 -44.89 -28.21 -39.71
N THR A 50 -43.82 -27.70 -39.11
CA THR A 50 -42.46 -27.80 -39.68
C THR A 50 -41.63 -28.64 -38.72
N LEU A 51 -41.19 -29.80 -39.21
CA LEU A 51 -40.22 -30.75 -38.67
C LEU A 51 -39.54 -30.33 -37.36
N GLU A 52 -39.80 -31.09 -36.30
CA GLU A 52 -39.09 -30.99 -35.03
C GLU A 52 -37.57 -31.06 -35.25
N THR A 53 -36.92 -29.90 -35.16
CA THR A 53 -35.49 -29.84 -34.93
C THR A 53 -35.30 -29.91 -33.42
N LEU A 54 -34.80 -31.06 -32.94
CA LEU A 54 -34.38 -31.25 -31.56
C LEU A 54 -33.57 -30.02 -31.07
N PRO A 55 -33.86 -29.47 -29.88
CA PRO A 55 -33.23 -28.25 -29.42
C PRO A 55 -31.74 -28.49 -29.21
N LYS A 56 -30.91 -27.88 -30.05
CA LYS A 56 -29.46 -27.85 -29.87
C LYS A 56 -29.17 -27.17 -28.53
N LYS A 57 -28.81 -27.97 -27.53
CA LYS A 57 -28.44 -27.55 -26.18
C LYS A 57 -27.30 -26.52 -26.28
N ARG A 58 -27.61 -25.22 -26.16
CA ARG A 58 -26.61 -24.14 -26.16
C ARG A 58 -25.66 -24.39 -24.98
N SER A 59 -24.36 -24.57 -25.25
CA SER A 59 -23.33 -24.54 -24.22
C SER A 59 -23.31 -23.16 -23.55
N PRO A 60 -22.98 -23.05 -22.25
CA PRO A 60 -23.07 -21.79 -21.52
C PRO A 60 -22.16 -20.70 -22.11
N GLU A 61 -22.70 -19.52 -22.41
CA GLU A 61 -22.00 -18.35 -22.98
C GLU A 61 -20.75 -17.90 -22.19
N TRP A 62 -20.64 -18.33 -20.94
CA TRP A 62 -19.50 -18.04 -20.05
C TRP A 62 -18.23 -18.77 -20.47
N GLU A 63 -18.31 -19.99 -21.03
CA GLU A 63 -17.14 -20.72 -21.54
C GLU A 63 -16.55 -20.03 -22.79
N LEU A 64 -17.42 -19.41 -23.59
CA LEU A 64 -17.03 -18.61 -24.76
C LEU A 64 -16.35 -17.31 -24.37
N PHE A 65 -16.79 -16.69 -23.29
CA PHE A 65 -16.21 -15.46 -22.74
C PHE A 65 -14.80 -15.69 -22.16
N LEU A 66 -14.59 -16.79 -21.43
CA LEU A 66 -13.30 -17.15 -20.83
C LEU A 66 -12.23 -17.56 -21.86
N GLY A 67 -12.58 -18.40 -22.84
CA GLY A 67 -11.59 -18.95 -23.78
C GLY A 67 -11.21 -18.00 -24.93
N GLY A 68 -12.12 -17.14 -25.38
CA GLY A 68 -11.87 -16.25 -26.53
C GLY A 68 -11.33 -14.90 -26.11
N ASN A 69 -12.19 -14.05 -25.56
CA ASN A 69 -11.89 -12.63 -25.37
C ASN A 69 -10.96 -12.38 -24.17
N PHE A 70 -11.09 -13.18 -23.10
CA PHE A 70 -10.31 -12.98 -21.88
C PHE A 70 -8.83 -13.38 -22.04
N LEU A 71 -8.54 -14.54 -22.63
CA LEU A 71 -7.15 -14.96 -22.92
C LEU A 71 -6.43 -13.96 -23.86
N GLY A 72 -7.10 -13.45 -24.90
CA GLY A 72 -6.52 -12.46 -25.80
C GLY A 72 -6.15 -11.15 -25.10
N LYS A 73 -7.01 -10.66 -24.19
CA LYS A 73 -6.72 -9.48 -23.35
C LYS A 73 -5.57 -9.71 -22.38
N LEU A 74 -5.49 -10.89 -21.75
CA LEU A 74 -4.35 -11.26 -20.90
C LEU A 74 -3.05 -11.32 -21.71
N GLY A 75 -3.11 -11.77 -22.96
CA GLY A 75 -1.97 -11.77 -23.86
C GLY A 75 -1.46 -10.36 -24.18
N LEU A 76 -2.35 -9.45 -24.56
CA LEU A 76 -2.03 -8.02 -24.78
C LEU A 76 -1.45 -7.37 -23.51
N PHE A 77 -2.03 -7.65 -22.35
CA PHE A 77 -1.54 -7.16 -21.07
C PHE A 77 -0.11 -7.64 -20.77
N SER A 78 0.19 -8.92 -21.05
CA SER A 78 1.53 -9.50 -20.88
C SER A 78 2.58 -8.81 -21.75
N ILE A 79 2.23 -8.49 -23.01
CA ILE A 79 3.11 -7.76 -23.94
C ILE A 79 3.37 -6.33 -23.44
N LEU A 80 2.34 -5.64 -22.94
CA LEU A 80 2.49 -4.29 -22.39
C LEU A 80 3.46 -4.28 -21.20
N LEU A 81 3.30 -5.23 -20.27
CA LEU A 81 4.23 -5.42 -19.15
C LEU A 81 5.67 -5.68 -19.62
N ALA A 82 5.84 -6.54 -20.62
CA ALA A 82 7.15 -6.82 -21.21
C ALA A 82 7.80 -5.56 -21.79
N SER A 83 7.04 -4.71 -22.48
CA SER A 83 7.52 -3.42 -23.00
C SER A 83 7.95 -2.46 -21.88
N VAL A 84 7.22 -2.40 -20.76
CA VAL A 84 7.62 -1.59 -19.59
C VAL A 84 8.94 -2.09 -19.01
N TRP A 85 9.10 -3.40 -18.83
CA TRP A 85 10.37 -3.97 -18.37
C TRP A 85 11.51 -3.75 -19.37
N PHE A 86 11.23 -3.77 -20.66
CA PHE A 86 12.21 -3.47 -21.70
C PHE A 86 12.68 -2.01 -21.67
N ILE A 87 11.76 -1.04 -21.51
CA ILE A 87 12.13 0.38 -21.33
C ILE A 87 12.97 0.55 -20.07
N LYS A 88 12.57 -0.08 -18.96
CA LYS A 88 13.38 -0.07 -17.73
C LYS A 88 14.77 -0.66 -17.98
N TYR A 89 14.86 -1.77 -18.70
CA TYR A 89 16.13 -2.38 -19.07
C TYR A 89 16.99 -1.45 -19.94
N ALA A 90 16.40 -0.69 -20.86
CA ALA A 90 17.11 0.32 -21.66
C ALA A 90 17.65 1.47 -20.78
N PHE A 91 16.89 1.91 -19.78
CA PHE A 91 17.33 2.93 -18.83
C PHE A 91 18.44 2.42 -17.89
N ASP A 92 18.31 1.19 -17.38
CA ASP A 92 19.31 0.54 -16.54
C ASP A 92 20.64 0.37 -17.29
N ASN A 93 20.59 0.10 -18.60
CA ASN A 93 21.78 -0.01 -19.47
C ASN A 93 22.23 1.34 -20.09
N ARG A 94 21.71 2.47 -19.60
CA ARG A 94 22.08 3.83 -20.02
C ARG A 94 21.92 4.12 -21.53
N TRP A 95 20.96 3.50 -22.20
CA TRP A 95 20.68 3.80 -23.61
C TRP A 95 20.12 5.21 -23.83
N VAL A 96 19.53 5.81 -22.78
CA VAL A 96 19.03 7.20 -22.76
C VAL A 96 19.69 7.94 -21.60
N ASN A 97 20.25 9.13 -21.88
CA ASN A 97 20.88 9.98 -20.87
C ASN A 97 19.84 10.53 -19.86
N GLU A 98 20.29 10.87 -18.65
CA GLU A 98 19.49 11.29 -17.50
C GLU A 98 18.66 12.54 -17.79
N SER A 99 19.27 13.58 -18.36
CA SER A 99 18.57 14.78 -18.82
C SER A 99 17.54 14.49 -19.92
N GLY A 100 17.85 13.55 -20.82
CA GLY A 100 16.92 13.10 -21.87
C GLY A 100 15.68 12.43 -21.30
N ARG A 101 15.81 11.64 -20.23
CA ARG A 101 14.66 10.99 -19.56
C ARG A 101 13.70 12.02 -18.97
N ILE A 102 14.24 13.04 -18.31
CA ILE A 102 13.42 14.12 -17.71
C ILE A 102 12.79 15.00 -18.78
N LEU A 103 13.52 15.36 -19.84
CA LEU A 103 12.97 16.13 -20.96
C LEU A 103 11.83 15.39 -21.67
N ILE A 104 11.98 14.09 -21.93
CA ILE A 104 10.90 13.26 -22.51
C ILE A 104 9.68 13.29 -21.59
N GLY A 105 9.87 13.12 -20.27
CA GLY A 105 8.79 13.22 -19.28
C GLY A 105 8.08 14.57 -19.31
N LEU A 106 8.84 15.68 -19.28
CA LEU A 106 8.28 17.03 -19.34
C LEU A 106 7.57 17.31 -20.66
N SER A 107 8.15 16.93 -21.80
CA SER A 107 7.52 17.11 -23.11
C SER A 107 6.21 16.35 -23.22
N ILE A 108 6.16 15.10 -22.73
CA ILE A 108 4.92 14.33 -22.67
C ILE A 108 3.92 15.01 -21.74
N GLY A 109 4.32 15.42 -20.54
CA GLY A 109 3.45 16.07 -19.57
C GLY A 109 2.83 17.38 -20.08
N PHE A 110 3.64 18.28 -20.64
CA PHE A 110 3.16 19.51 -21.26
C PHE A 110 2.32 19.26 -22.51
N GLY A 111 2.70 18.30 -23.36
CA GLY A 111 1.90 17.90 -24.51
C GLY A 111 0.51 17.43 -24.10
N VAL A 112 0.43 16.58 -23.06
CA VAL A 112 -0.83 16.13 -22.48
C VAL A 112 -1.63 17.31 -21.90
N CYS A 113 -1.00 18.23 -21.16
CA CYS A 113 -1.68 19.45 -20.68
C CYS A 113 -2.25 20.30 -21.82
N ILE A 114 -1.49 20.52 -22.89
CA ILE A 114 -1.93 21.29 -24.07
C ILE A 114 -3.13 20.61 -24.72
N THR A 115 -3.10 19.28 -24.92
CA THR A 115 -4.25 18.54 -25.44
C THR A 115 -5.46 18.67 -24.52
N GLY A 116 -5.27 18.60 -23.19
CA GLY A 116 -6.33 18.83 -22.21
C GLY A 116 -6.96 20.21 -22.33
N LEU A 117 -6.15 21.27 -22.47
CA LEU A 117 -6.63 22.64 -22.67
C LEU A 117 -7.38 22.79 -24.00
N GLN A 118 -6.88 22.17 -25.08
CA GLN A 118 -7.55 22.18 -26.39
C GLN A 118 -8.90 21.46 -26.33
N LEU A 119 -8.98 20.32 -25.65
CA LEU A 119 -10.24 19.60 -25.41
C LEU A 119 -11.20 20.44 -24.56
N ALA A 120 -10.70 21.17 -23.56
CA ALA A 120 -11.51 22.06 -22.73
C ALA A 120 -12.12 23.20 -23.57
N ARG A 121 -11.33 23.82 -24.46
CA ARG A 121 -11.82 24.85 -25.41
C ARG A 121 -12.89 24.31 -26.35
N LYS A 122 -12.76 23.06 -26.80
CA LYS A 122 -13.75 22.37 -27.64
C LYS A 122 -15.01 21.91 -26.87
N LYS A 123 -15.14 22.24 -25.58
CA LYS A 123 -16.31 21.93 -24.71
C LYS A 123 -16.64 20.43 -24.60
N PHE A 124 -15.63 19.56 -24.67
CA PHE A 124 -15.83 18.15 -24.29
C PHE A 124 -16.18 18.07 -22.80
N ARG A 125 -17.19 17.27 -22.43
CA ARG A 125 -17.81 17.34 -21.10
C ARG A 125 -17.03 16.67 -19.95
N ILE A 126 -16.18 15.68 -20.21
CA ILE A 126 -15.62 14.78 -19.16
C ILE A 126 -14.11 14.53 -19.32
N LEU A 127 -13.60 14.56 -20.56
CA LEU A 127 -12.21 14.23 -20.86
C LEU A 127 -11.18 15.33 -20.51
N PRO A 128 -11.45 16.64 -20.70
CA PRO A 128 -10.40 17.65 -20.57
C PRO A 128 -9.75 17.72 -19.20
N GLU A 129 -10.53 17.61 -18.12
CA GLU A 129 -10.04 17.81 -16.77
C GLU A 129 -9.13 16.67 -16.31
N SER A 130 -9.47 15.43 -16.67
CA SER A 130 -8.65 14.25 -16.37
C SER A 130 -7.35 14.26 -17.16
N VAL A 131 -7.40 14.69 -18.43
CA VAL A 131 -6.21 14.84 -19.28
C VAL A 131 -5.28 15.93 -18.72
N LEU A 132 -5.82 17.09 -18.32
CA LEU A 132 -5.05 18.14 -17.65
C LEU A 132 -4.38 17.65 -16.38
N GLY A 133 -5.13 16.97 -15.51
CA GLY A 133 -4.60 16.38 -14.29
C GLY A 133 -3.49 15.36 -14.52
N THR A 134 -3.64 14.53 -15.57
CA THR A 134 -2.62 13.57 -15.99
C THR A 134 -1.35 14.28 -16.45
N GLY A 135 -1.47 15.32 -17.27
CA GLY A 135 -0.33 16.13 -17.70
C GLY A 135 0.41 16.77 -16.52
N PHE A 136 -0.33 17.37 -15.57
CA PHE A 136 0.26 17.92 -14.34
C PHE A 136 1.00 16.87 -13.51
N SER A 137 0.44 15.67 -13.40
CA SER A 137 1.05 14.55 -12.66
C SER A 137 2.37 14.11 -13.30
N ILE A 138 2.43 14.04 -14.64
CA ILE A 138 3.65 13.68 -15.38
C ILE A 138 4.73 14.75 -15.21
N VAL A 139 4.37 16.03 -15.30
CA VAL A 139 5.31 17.14 -15.06
C VAL A 139 5.84 17.09 -13.62
N TYR A 140 4.95 16.89 -12.65
CA TYR A 140 5.29 16.78 -11.24
C TYR A 140 6.29 15.63 -10.98
N LEU A 141 6.01 14.43 -11.48
CA LEU A 141 6.90 13.27 -11.36
C LEU A 141 8.23 13.47 -12.08
N SER A 142 8.24 14.17 -13.21
CA SER A 142 9.47 14.45 -13.97
C SER A 142 10.39 15.41 -13.21
N LEU A 143 9.83 16.49 -12.64
CA LEU A 143 10.59 17.44 -11.80
C LEU A 143 11.15 16.76 -10.54
N PHE A 144 10.31 16.00 -9.84
CA PHE A 144 10.76 15.24 -8.67
C PHE A 144 11.84 14.21 -9.01
N SER A 145 11.69 13.48 -10.12
CA SER A 145 12.68 12.49 -10.54
C SER A 145 14.01 13.14 -10.91
N GLY A 146 13.98 14.34 -11.51
CA GLY A 146 15.18 15.11 -11.82
C GLY A 146 15.98 15.46 -10.57
N TYR A 147 15.30 15.83 -9.49
CA TYR A 147 15.91 16.05 -8.18
C TYR A 147 16.41 14.76 -7.53
N TYR A 148 15.53 13.79 -7.31
CA TYR A 148 15.81 12.66 -6.41
C TYR A 148 16.74 11.59 -7.03
N TYR A 149 16.61 11.33 -8.34
CA TYR A 149 17.36 10.23 -8.98
C TYR A 149 18.57 10.69 -9.78
N TYR A 150 18.61 11.97 -10.18
CA TYR A 150 19.59 12.47 -11.15
C TYR A 150 20.32 13.74 -10.71
N ASP A 151 20.02 14.27 -9.51
CA ASP A 151 20.63 15.49 -8.96
C ASP A 151 20.64 16.69 -9.95
N LEU A 152 19.65 16.76 -10.84
CA LEU A 152 19.54 17.80 -11.89
C LEU A 152 19.08 19.15 -11.35
N PHE A 153 18.39 19.15 -10.21
CA PHE A 153 17.85 20.34 -9.56
C PHE A 153 18.29 20.35 -8.10
N SER A 154 18.42 21.54 -7.51
CA SER A 154 18.60 21.68 -6.07
C SER A 154 17.28 21.50 -5.30
N LEU A 155 17.37 21.32 -3.98
CA LEU A 155 16.21 21.21 -3.08
C LEU A 155 15.30 22.43 -3.20
N SER A 156 15.90 23.62 -3.15
CA SER A 156 15.18 24.90 -3.22
C SER A 156 14.48 25.11 -4.57
N GLU A 157 15.14 24.77 -5.67
CA GLU A 157 14.56 24.85 -7.01
C GLU A 157 13.38 23.88 -7.16
N THR A 158 13.55 22.64 -6.68
CA THR A 158 12.51 21.62 -6.73
C THR A 158 11.29 22.03 -5.91
N PHE A 159 11.49 22.53 -4.69
CA PHE A 159 10.41 23.02 -3.85
C PHE A 159 9.68 24.20 -4.50
N LEU A 160 10.42 25.13 -5.11
CA LEU A 160 9.84 26.26 -5.84
C LEU A 160 9.01 25.77 -7.03
N TYR A 161 9.55 24.89 -7.88
CA TYR A 161 8.85 24.38 -9.05
C TYR A 161 7.58 23.60 -8.68
N LEU A 162 7.65 22.71 -7.70
CA LEU A 162 6.49 21.92 -7.26
C LEU A 162 5.43 22.79 -6.57
N SER A 163 5.85 23.80 -5.79
CA SER A 163 4.92 24.76 -5.17
C SER A 163 4.24 25.66 -6.20
N SER A 164 5.00 26.21 -7.16
CA SER A 164 4.44 27.00 -8.26
C SER A 164 3.45 26.19 -9.10
N LEU A 165 3.78 24.93 -9.41
CA LEU A 165 2.89 24.03 -10.13
C LEU A 165 1.61 23.73 -9.35
N SER A 166 1.71 23.56 -8.03
CA SER A 166 0.58 23.30 -7.13
C SER A 166 -0.37 24.49 -7.00
N ILE A 167 0.19 25.71 -6.88
CA ILE A 167 -0.58 26.96 -6.85
C ILE A 167 -1.28 27.18 -8.21
N PHE A 168 -0.55 27.00 -9.31
CA PHE A 168 -1.08 27.17 -10.65
C PHE A 168 -2.22 26.19 -10.93
N SER A 169 -2.03 24.90 -10.65
CA SER A 169 -3.06 23.87 -10.85
C SER A 169 -4.27 24.07 -9.95
N SER A 170 -4.09 24.48 -8.68
CA SER A 170 -5.19 24.81 -7.76
C SER A 170 -5.99 26.03 -8.22
N GLY A 171 -5.30 27.09 -8.67
CA GLY A 171 -5.94 28.28 -9.22
C GLY A 171 -6.72 27.98 -10.50
N LEU A 172 -6.16 27.16 -11.38
CA LEU A 172 -6.82 26.69 -12.60
C LEU A 172 -8.06 25.84 -12.27
N ALA A 173 -7.99 25.00 -11.24
CA ALA A 173 -9.15 24.23 -10.76
C ALA A 173 -10.28 25.10 -10.20
N TYR A 174 -9.92 26.14 -9.43
CA TYR A 174 -10.88 27.13 -8.94
C TYR A 174 -11.52 27.92 -10.10
N TRP A 175 -10.73 28.31 -11.11
CA TRP A 175 -11.23 29.06 -12.26
C TRP A 175 -12.16 28.24 -13.16
N ILE A 176 -11.77 27.00 -13.49
CA ILE A 176 -12.61 26.08 -14.28
C ILE A 176 -13.79 25.54 -13.46
N ARG A 177 -13.75 25.69 -12.12
CA ARG A 177 -14.74 25.16 -11.16
C ARG A 177 -14.93 23.66 -11.28
N LYS A 178 -13.83 22.90 -11.30
CA LYS A 178 -13.86 21.44 -11.42
C LYS A 178 -13.08 20.79 -10.30
N GLU A 179 -13.77 19.99 -9.50
CA GLU A 179 -13.19 19.31 -8.34
C GLU A 179 -12.09 18.32 -8.73
N ILE A 180 -12.24 17.58 -9.82
CA ILE A 180 -11.25 16.58 -10.25
C ILE A 180 -9.87 17.19 -10.48
N LEU A 181 -9.82 18.41 -11.04
CA LEU A 181 -8.57 19.11 -11.28
C LEU A 181 -7.93 19.59 -9.97
N TYR A 182 -8.76 19.99 -9.01
CA TYR A 182 -8.29 20.36 -7.68
C TYR A 182 -7.74 19.15 -6.92
N ILE A 183 -8.28 17.95 -7.12
CA ILE A 183 -7.72 16.72 -6.54
C ILE A 183 -6.29 16.47 -7.04
N PHE A 184 -6.03 16.63 -8.34
CA PHE A 184 -4.66 16.51 -8.86
C PHE A 184 -3.70 17.55 -8.28
N ALA A 185 -4.17 18.78 -8.11
CA ALA A 185 -3.40 19.83 -7.46
C ALA A 185 -3.12 19.53 -5.97
N LEU A 186 -4.12 19.00 -5.26
CA LEU A 186 -3.99 18.57 -3.87
C LEU A 186 -3.00 17.41 -3.71
N ILE A 187 -3.05 16.40 -4.60
CA ILE A 187 -2.09 15.29 -4.61
C ILE A 187 -0.67 15.84 -4.68
N GLY A 188 -0.39 16.74 -5.64
CA GLY A 188 0.92 17.37 -5.77
C GLY A 188 1.30 18.19 -4.53
N SER A 189 0.37 18.96 -3.97
CA SER A 189 0.61 19.78 -2.78
C SER A 189 0.99 18.91 -1.56
N ILE A 190 0.18 17.88 -1.28
CA ILE A 190 0.37 16.95 -0.16
C ILE A 190 1.69 16.17 -0.30
N LEU A 191 2.03 15.71 -1.50
CA LEU A 191 3.24 14.93 -1.75
C LEU A 191 4.52 15.77 -1.72
N SER A 192 4.45 17.09 -1.99
CA SER A 192 5.65 17.95 -2.09
C SER A 192 6.57 17.90 -0.87
N PRO A 193 6.11 18.18 0.36
CA PRO A 193 6.99 18.11 1.54
C PRO A 193 7.48 16.70 1.83
N VAL A 194 6.70 15.67 1.48
CA VAL A 194 7.06 14.26 1.72
C VAL A 194 8.18 13.83 0.78
N LEU A 195 8.10 14.22 -0.50
CA LEU A 195 9.05 13.83 -1.53
C LEU A 195 10.41 14.54 -1.38
N ILE A 196 10.41 15.78 -0.90
CA ILE A 196 11.64 16.58 -0.73
C ILE A 196 12.28 16.35 0.66
N SER A 197 11.63 15.58 1.53
CA SER A 197 12.12 15.32 2.88
C SER A 197 13.54 14.72 2.88
N GLN A 198 14.42 15.31 3.69
CA GLN A 198 15.81 14.88 3.88
C GLN A 198 15.96 13.83 5.00
N GLY A 199 14.85 13.34 5.56
CA GLY A 199 14.86 12.42 6.69
C GLY A 199 14.95 13.08 8.07
N GLU A 200 15.09 14.41 8.13
CA GLU A 200 15.00 15.17 9.37
C GLU A 200 13.55 15.20 9.91
N ASN A 201 13.39 15.13 11.24
CA ASN A 201 12.08 15.16 11.90
C ASN A 201 11.52 16.60 12.01
N SER A 202 11.32 17.28 10.88
CA SER A 202 10.75 18.64 10.82
C SER A 202 9.21 18.66 10.93
N TYR A 203 8.67 17.99 11.94
CA TYR A 203 7.23 17.77 12.13
C TYR A 203 6.41 19.06 12.29
N GLN A 204 7.03 20.11 12.84
CA GLN A 204 6.40 21.43 12.97
C GLN A 204 6.05 22.03 11.60
N PHE A 205 6.97 21.93 10.64
CA PHE A 205 6.75 22.37 9.28
C PHE A 205 5.68 21.51 8.59
N LEU A 206 5.78 20.18 8.70
CA LEU A 206 4.82 19.26 8.10
C LEU A 206 3.39 19.52 8.57
N PHE A 207 3.16 19.57 9.88
CA PHE A 207 1.82 19.80 10.42
C PHE A 207 1.33 21.23 10.19
N GLY A 208 2.21 22.23 10.27
CA GLY A 208 1.87 23.61 9.88
C GLY A 208 1.42 23.70 8.43
N TYR A 209 2.13 23.05 7.52
CA TYR A 209 1.80 22.97 6.09
C TYR A 209 0.46 22.25 5.86
N LEU A 210 0.21 21.12 6.54
CA LEU A 210 -1.06 20.41 6.42
C LEU A 210 -2.23 21.24 6.97
N VAL A 211 -2.10 21.89 8.13
CA VAL A 211 -3.13 22.82 8.64
C VAL A 211 -3.41 23.93 7.62
N PHE A 212 -2.37 24.49 7.01
CA PHE A 212 -2.53 25.50 5.96
C PHE A 212 -3.37 24.97 4.78
N LEU A 213 -3.10 23.76 4.29
CA LEU A 213 -3.92 23.12 3.25
C LEU A 213 -5.37 22.89 3.71
N ASN A 214 -5.58 22.49 4.96
CA ASN A 214 -6.93 22.32 5.54
C ASN A 214 -7.70 23.64 5.59
N ILE A 215 -7.04 24.73 6.00
CA ILE A 215 -7.62 26.09 6.00
C ILE A 215 -7.95 26.53 4.56
N LEU A 216 -7.03 26.30 3.61
CA LEU A 216 -7.26 26.67 2.20
C LEU A 216 -8.47 25.94 1.62
N LEU A 217 -8.57 24.62 1.85
CA LEU A 217 -9.74 23.84 1.45
C LEU A 217 -11.00 24.35 2.13
N PHE A 218 -10.96 24.68 3.42
CA PHE A 218 -12.09 25.25 4.16
C PHE A 218 -12.56 26.57 3.54
N LEU A 219 -11.64 27.46 3.17
CA LEU A 219 -11.95 28.73 2.51
C LEU A 219 -12.56 28.54 1.12
N ILE A 220 -12.03 27.62 0.30
CA ILE A 220 -12.58 27.28 -1.02
C ILE A 220 -13.98 26.66 -0.86
N SER A 221 -14.14 25.79 0.13
CA SER A 221 -15.38 25.07 0.41
C SER A 221 -16.53 25.99 0.82
N ARG A 222 -16.23 27.22 1.26
CA ARG A 222 -17.24 28.24 1.58
C ARG A 222 -18.09 28.64 0.37
N LYS A 223 -17.52 28.59 -0.84
CA LYS A 223 -18.22 28.96 -2.08
C LYS A 223 -18.55 27.76 -2.97
N ILE A 224 -17.80 26.66 -2.86
CA ILE A 224 -17.98 25.48 -3.72
C ILE A 224 -17.88 24.20 -2.89
N PRO A 225 -18.97 23.42 -2.73
CA PRO A 225 -19.00 22.27 -1.83
C PRO A 225 -18.33 21.03 -2.45
N TRP A 226 -17.00 21.02 -2.49
CA TRP A 226 -16.23 19.87 -2.96
C TRP A 226 -16.04 18.86 -1.84
N ILE A 227 -16.79 17.76 -1.88
CA ILE A 227 -16.78 16.73 -0.84
C ILE A 227 -15.67 15.71 -1.04
N VAL A 228 -15.36 15.35 -2.28
CA VAL A 228 -14.35 14.33 -2.61
C VAL A 228 -12.96 14.86 -2.32
N SER A 229 -12.70 16.15 -2.56
CA SER A 229 -11.46 16.79 -2.14
C SER A 229 -11.29 16.81 -0.62
N SER A 230 -12.40 16.94 0.14
CA SER A 230 -12.38 16.82 1.60
C SER A 230 -11.98 15.42 2.05
N PHE A 231 -12.56 14.37 1.44
CA PHE A 231 -12.15 12.99 1.70
C PHE A 231 -10.67 12.77 1.44
N PHE A 232 -10.19 13.27 0.30
CA PHE A 232 -8.80 13.10 -0.10
C PHE A 232 -7.85 13.73 0.94
N LEU A 233 -8.13 14.97 1.35
CA LEU A 233 -7.32 15.66 2.35
C LEU A 233 -7.40 15.01 3.73
N LEU A 234 -8.57 14.51 4.14
CA LEU A 234 -8.73 13.76 5.39
C LEU A 234 -7.86 12.49 5.42
N ILE A 235 -7.91 11.70 4.34
CA ILE A 235 -7.12 10.46 4.21
C ILE A 235 -5.62 10.81 4.23
N ALA A 236 -5.22 11.86 3.51
CA ALA A 236 -3.84 12.31 3.49
C ALA A 236 -3.33 12.76 4.87
N ASN A 237 -4.11 13.57 5.60
CA ASN A 237 -3.78 14.00 6.95
C ASN A 237 -3.58 12.79 7.88
N PHE A 238 -4.51 11.84 7.85
CA PHE A 238 -4.43 10.62 8.66
C PHE A 238 -3.20 9.77 8.30
N ALA A 239 -2.98 9.50 7.01
CA ALA A 239 -1.87 8.69 6.55
C ALA A 239 -0.52 9.32 6.88
N LEU A 240 -0.34 10.63 6.61
CA LEU A 240 0.91 11.32 6.89
C LEU A 240 1.20 11.42 8.39
N TYR A 241 0.18 11.71 9.20
CA TYR A 241 0.33 11.66 10.65
C TYR A 241 0.73 10.26 11.12
N HIS A 242 0.05 9.21 10.65
CA HIS A 242 0.34 7.84 11.06
C HIS A 242 1.77 7.40 10.68
N PHE A 243 2.20 7.65 9.44
CA PHE A 243 3.57 7.32 9.00
C PHE A 243 4.64 8.08 9.76
N TRP A 244 4.38 9.35 10.08
CA TRP A 244 5.26 10.13 10.93
C TRP A 244 5.29 9.59 12.37
N ALA A 245 4.12 9.30 12.95
CA ALA A 245 3.97 8.86 14.33
C ALA A 245 4.73 7.56 14.61
N ILE A 246 4.63 6.56 13.72
CA ILE A 246 5.29 5.25 13.91
C ILE A 246 6.81 5.39 14.19
N LYS A 247 7.48 6.37 13.58
CA LYS A 247 8.93 6.53 13.70
C LYS A 247 9.35 7.62 14.68
N ASN A 248 8.59 8.71 14.72
CA ASN A 248 9.08 9.98 15.24
C ASN A 248 8.28 10.50 16.44
N ILE A 249 7.19 9.83 16.84
CA ILE A 249 6.31 10.28 17.93
C ILE A 249 7.09 10.48 19.25
N ASN A 250 8.03 9.57 19.55
CA ASN A 250 8.86 9.58 20.76
C ASN A 250 9.90 10.70 20.80
N GLN A 251 10.23 11.23 19.64
CA GLN A 251 11.21 12.29 19.48
C GLN A 251 10.54 13.66 19.25
N SER A 252 9.22 13.74 19.45
CA SER A 252 8.42 14.93 19.19
C SER A 252 7.81 15.50 20.46
N GLY A 253 7.60 16.82 20.50
CA GLY A 253 6.80 17.44 21.55
C GLY A 253 5.30 17.16 21.36
N PHE A 254 4.57 16.96 22.45
CA PHE A 254 3.13 16.63 22.44
C PHE A 254 2.23 17.70 21.81
N ILE A 255 2.56 18.99 22.01
CA ILE A 255 1.64 20.11 21.75
C ILE A 255 1.28 20.24 20.27
N VAL A 256 2.26 20.20 19.36
CA VAL A 256 2.02 20.46 17.93
C VAL A 256 1.24 19.33 17.26
N PRO A 257 1.62 18.03 17.40
CA PRO A 257 0.85 16.93 16.83
C PRO A 257 -0.57 16.84 17.42
N PHE A 258 -0.71 17.04 18.73
CA PHE A 258 -2.02 17.03 19.37
C PHE A 258 -2.90 18.20 18.92
N SER A 259 -2.32 19.40 18.76
CA SER A 259 -3.03 20.56 18.22
C SER A 259 -3.47 20.33 16.77
N PHE A 260 -2.61 19.71 15.95
CA PHE A 260 -2.94 19.34 14.57
C PHE A 260 -4.18 18.43 14.50
N ILE A 261 -4.24 17.39 15.33
CA ILE A 261 -5.39 16.46 15.39
C ILE A 261 -6.68 17.21 15.71
N ASN A 262 -6.67 18.04 16.75
CA ASN A 262 -7.84 18.78 17.21
C ASN A 262 -8.29 19.85 16.19
N ILE A 263 -7.36 20.64 15.66
CA ILE A 263 -7.65 21.68 14.67
C ILE A 263 -8.24 21.05 13.40
N THR A 264 -7.64 19.97 12.91
CA THR A 264 -8.11 19.27 11.70
C THR A 264 -9.52 18.72 11.90
N TYR A 265 -9.76 18.03 13.03
CA TYR A 265 -11.08 17.50 13.36
C TYR A 265 -12.13 18.62 13.43
N LEU A 266 -11.82 19.73 14.12
CA LEU A 266 -12.71 20.87 14.27
C LEU A 266 -12.97 21.59 12.94
N LEU A 267 -11.95 21.82 12.10
CA LEU A 267 -12.12 22.45 10.79
C LEU A 267 -13.08 21.64 9.91
N PHE A 268 -12.95 20.31 9.90
CA PHE A 268 -13.86 19.45 9.15
C PHE A 268 -15.25 19.35 9.78
N ALA A 269 -15.34 19.16 11.10
CA ALA A 269 -16.63 19.07 11.79
C ALA A 269 -17.41 20.39 11.69
N TYR A 270 -16.77 21.52 11.97
CA TYR A 270 -17.39 22.85 11.88
C TYR A 270 -17.74 23.22 10.43
N GLY A 271 -16.81 23.01 9.50
CA GLY A 271 -17.05 23.27 8.08
C GLY A 271 -18.24 22.50 7.52
N LYS A 272 -18.43 21.26 7.96
CA LYS A 272 -19.53 20.39 7.52
C LYS A 272 -20.85 20.67 8.25
N VAL A 273 -20.82 20.95 9.55
CA VAL A 273 -22.03 21.20 10.35
C VAL A 273 -22.66 22.58 10.07
N PHE A 274 -21.88 23.64 9.87
CA PHE A 274 -22.43 25.00 9.76
C PHE A 274 -22.72 25.48 8.33
N PHE A 275 -22.06 24.92 7.31
CA PHE A 275 -22.22 25.39 5.94
C PHE A 275 -22.99 24.42 5.01
N PHE A 276 -22.97 23.10 5.27
CA PHE A 276 -23.55 22.11 4.35
C PHE A 276 -25.07 21.89 4.36
N PRO A 277 -25.88 22.32 5.35
CA PRO A 277 -27.31 22.04 5.28
C PRO A 277 -28.01 22.67 4.06
N LYS A 278 -27.49 23.81 3.58
CA LYS A 278 -27.98 24.51 2.37
C LYS A 278 -27.37 24.00 1.05
N LEU A 279 -26.35 23.14 1.10
CA LEU A 279 -25.60 22.66 -0.09
C LEU A 279 -26.01 21.24 -0.53
N LEU A 280 -26.91 20.58 0.22
CA LEU A 280 -27.62 19.37 -0.24
C LEU A 280 -28.72 19.69 -1.26
N GLN A 281 -28.96 20.98 -1.56
CA GLN A 281 -29.68 21.35 -2.77
C GLN A 281 -28.87 20.92 -3.99
N LYS A 282 -29.56 20.22 -4.88
CA LYS A 282 -29.13 19.68 -6.18
C LYS A 282 -28.58 20.79 -7.08
N ASN A 283 -27.39 21.30 -6.77
CA ASN A 283 -26.73 22.32 -7.56
C ASN A 283 -25.82 21.63 -8.57
N GLU A 284 -26.40 21.32 -9.73
CA GLU A 284 -25.72 20.69 -10.88
C GLU A 284 -24.50 21.51 -11.34
N ASN A 285 -24.43 22.79 -10.96
CA ASN A 285 -23.36 23.72 -11.32
C ASN A 285 -22.20 23.79 -10.30
N SER A 286 -22.16 22.92 -9.30
CA SER A 286 -21.08 22.88 -8.28
C SER A 286 -19.75 22.36 -8.82
N GLY A 287 -19.75 21.68 -9.97
CA GLY A 287 -18.54 21.11 -10.58
C GLY A 287 -17.87 20.01 -9.75
N GLY A 288 -18.58 19.48 -8.74
CA GLY A 288 -18.16 18.31 -7.98
C GLY A 288 -18.26 17.03 -8.81
N ILE A 289 -17.51 16.00 -8.41
CA ILE A 289 -17.42 14.73 -9.14
C ILE A 289 -18.73 13.94 -9.03
N PHE A 290 -19.31 13.89 -7.82
CA PHE A 290 -20.55 13.16 -7.55
C PHE A 290 -21.57 13.99 -6.75
N PRO A 291 -22.05 15.15 -7.27
CA PRO A 291 -22.89 16.07 -6.50
C PRO A 291 -24.21 15.42 -6.03
N GLN A 292 -24.75 14.49 -6.82
CA GLN A 292 -26.00 13.77 -6.51
C GLN A 292 -25.85 12.76 -5.35
N TRP A 293 -24.62 12.32 -5.07
CA TRP A 293 -24.32 11.34 -4.02
C TRP A 293 -23.85 11.98 -2.72
N ASN A 294 -23.85 13.33 -2.64
CA ASN A 294 -23.41 14.07 -1.46
C ASN A 294 -24.19 13.68 -0.20
N TRP A 295 -25.45 13.25 -0.33
CA TRP A 295 -26.26 12.77 0.80
C TRP A 295 -25.76 11.46 1.41
N ILE A 296 -25.05 10.61 0.65
CA ILE A 296 -24.38 9.40 1.13
C ILE A 296 -22.97 9.72 1.61
N PHE A 297 -22.24 10.53 0.83
CA PHE A 297 -20.86 10.88 1.13
C PHE A 297 -20.72 11.69 2.42
N TYR A 298 -21.69 12.51 2.77
CA TYR A 298 -21.63 13.33 3.99
C TYR A 298 -21.62 12.50 5.29
N PRO A 299 -22.58 11.59 5.54
CA PRO A 299 -22.55 10.64 6.65
C PRO A 299 -21.22 9.88 6.78
N ILE A 300 -20.73 9.34 5.66
CA ILE A 300 -19.50 8.57 5.61
C ILE A 300 -18.29 9.43 5.99
N PHE A 301 -18.25 10.67 5.49
CA PHE A 301 -17.18 11.62 5.81
C PHE A 301 -17.12 11.92 7.30
N LEU A 302 -18.26 12.14 7.95
CA LEU A 302 -18.32 12.41 9.39
C LEU A 302 -17.82 11.23 10.22
N VAL A 303 -18.25 10.01 9.88
CA VAL A 303 -17.76 8.78 10.54
C VAL A 303 -16.25 8.68 10.40
N LEU A 304 -15.72 8.84 9.18
CA LEU A 304 -14.28 8.74 8.95
C LEU A 304 -13.49 9.84 9.66
N ASN A 305 -13.98 11.08 9.67
CA ASN A 305 -13.32 12.17 10.39
C ASN A 305 -13.23 11.88 11.90
N SER A 306 -14.31 11.37 12.49
CA SER A 306 -14.37 10.99 13.91
C SER A 306 -13.50 9.79 14.25
N LEU A 307 -13.45 8.77 13.38
CA LEU A 307 -12.55 7.62 13.56
C LEU A 307 -11.09 8.05 13.44
N SER A 308 -10.75 8.88 12.45
CA SER A 308 -9.41 9.43 12.28
C SER A 308 -8.97 10.24 13.49
N PHE A 309 -9.85 11.07 14.06
CA PHE A 309 -9.60 11.79 15.32
C PHE A 309 -9.30 10.84 16.48
N GLY A 310 -10.16 9.83 16.67
CA GLY A 310 -10.00 8.85 17.74
C GLY A 310 -8.70 8.05 17.64
N LEU A 311 -8.36 7.56 16.44
CA LEU A 311 -7.16 6.77 16.21
C LEU A 311 -5.88 7.59 16.37
N MET A 312 -5.79 8.77 15.74
CA MET A 312 -4.61 9.63 15.86
C MET A 312 -4.42 10.12 17.29
N GLY A 313 -5.50 10.52 17.97
CA GLY A 313 -5.43 10.97 19.35
C GLY A 313 -5.09 9.85 20.33
N TYR A 314 -5.61 8.63 20.11
CA TYR A 314 -5.24 7.45 20.89
C TYR A 314 -3.75 7.14 20.72
N MET A 315 -3.21 7.10 19.50
CA MET A 315 -1.77 6.90 19.25
C MET A 315 -0.92 7.96 19.96
N GLN A 316 -1.31 9.24 19.90
CA GLN A 316 -0.57 10.32 20.57
C GLN A 316 -0.55 10.14 22.09
N ILE A 317 -1.68 9.79 22.69
CA ILE A 317 -1.84 9.72 24.15
C ILE A 317 -1.33 8.40 24.70
N GLU A 318 -1.51 7.29 23.99
CA GLU A 318 -0.96 5.99 24.39
C GLU A 318 0.55 6.07 24.55
N GLU A 319 1.24 6.72 23.61
CA GLU A 319 2.69 6.86 23.68
C GLU A 319 3.15 7.88 24.73
N THR A 320 2.48 9.04 24.83
CA THR A 320 2.93 10.12 25.73
C THR A 320 2.45 9.91 27.17
N TYR A 321 1.21 9.43 27.34
CA TYR A 321 0.52 9.25 28.63
C TYR A 321 -0.35 7.98 28.63
N PRO A 322 0.24 6.77 28.66
CA PRO A 322 -0.48 5.50 28.47
C PRO A 322 -1.72 5.31 29.35
N LYS A 323 -1.66 5.78 30.61
CA LYS A 323 -2.76 5.68 31.59
C LYS A 323 -3.99 6.53 31.22
N LEU A 324 -3.82 7.54 30.37
CA LEU A 324 -4.89 8.43 29.90
C LEU A 324 -5.51 7.97 28.57
N SER A 325 -4.99 6.91 27.93
CA SER A 325 -5.48 6.42 26.63
C SER A 325 -6.98 6.07 26.66
N SER A 326 -7.43 5.27 27.63
CA SER A 326 -8.86 4.94 27.81
C SER A 326 -9.70 6.18 28.13
N HIS A 327 -9.14 7.14 28.87
CA HIS A 327 -9.82 8.40 29.21
C HIS A 327 -10.03 9.27 27.97
N PHE A 328 -9.07 9.27 27.02
CA PHE A 328 -9.23 9.97 25.75
C PHE A 328 -10.36 9.38 24.89
N ILE A 329 -10.45 8.05 24.82
CA ILE A 329 -11.55 7.39 24.09
C ILE A 329 -12.90 7.75 24.74
N LEU A 330 -12.98 7.77 26.07
CA LEU A 330 -14.16 8.22 26.79
C LEU A 330 -14.47 9.71 26.55
N PHE A 331 -13.45 10.56 26.48
CA PHE A 331 -13.59 11.97 26.10
C PHE A 331 -14.17 12.10 24.69
N GLY A 332 -13.72 11.27 23.73
CA GLY A 332 -14.32 11.19 22.39
C GLY A 332 -15.80 10.82 22.43
N ALA A 333 -16.18 9.85 23.27
CA ALA A 333 -17.57 9.48 23.49
C ALA A 333 -18.40 10.68 24.04
N ILE A 334 -17.89 11.38 25.05
CA ILE A 334 -18.52 12.60 25.59
C ILE A 334 -18.67 13.67 24.49
N LEU A 335 -17.64 13.86 23.67
CA LEU A 335 -17.64 14.81 22.57
C LEU A 335 -18.71 14.48 21.52
N PHE A 336 -18.94 13.20 21.20
CA PHE A 336 -20.03 12.80 20.31
C PHE A 336 -21.41 13.02 20.94
N SER A 337 -21.55 12.83 22.25
CA SER A 337 -22.77 13.21 22.98
C SER A 337 -23.03 14.72 22.91
N LEU A 338 -21.99 15.54 23.07
CA LEU A 338 -22.08 16.99 22.92
C LEU A 338 -22.51 17.39 21.51
N TRP A 339 -22.03 16.71 20.46
CA TRP A 339 -22.48 16.96 19.09
C TRP A 339 -23.97 16.68 18.89
N ILE A 340 -24.52 15.63 19.50
CA ILE A 340 -25.97 15.34 19.49
C ILE A 340 -26.74 16.48 20.18
N LEU A 341 -26.25 16.98 21.31
CA LEU A 341 -26.89 18.10 22.01
C LEU A 341 -26.85 19.40 21.18
N ILE A 342 -25.71 19.69 20.54
CA ILE A 342 -25.55 20.86 19.68
C ILE A 342 -26.43 20.76 18.44
N SER A 343 -26.55 19.57 17.82
CA SER A 343 -27.42 19.39 16.65
C SER A 343 -28.89 19.59 17.00
N ARG A 344 -29.34 19.10 18.16
CA ARG A 344 -30.70 19.33 18.67
C ARG A 344 -30.98 20.80 18.96
N LYS A 345 -30.03 21.52 19.56
CA LYS A 345 -30.15 22.96 19.84
C LYS A 345 -30.17 23.81 18.56
N LYS A 346 -29.57 23.31 17.47
CA LYS A 346 -29.52 23.95 16.16
C LYS A 346 -30.36 23.20 15.12
N SER A 347 -31.47 22.60 15.55
CA SER A 347 -32.36 21.80 14.69
C SER A 347 -32.87 22.58 13.48
N ASP A 348 -33.09 23.89 13.62
CA ASP A 348 -33.54 24.78 12.53
C ASP A 348 -32.60 24.82 11.31
N PHE A 349 -31.33 24.46 11.50
CA PHE A 349 -30.36 24.39 10.42
C PHE A 349 -30.45 23.08 9.64
N PHE A 350 -31.05 22.02 10.19
CA PHE A 350 -31.10 20.68 9.58
C PHE A 350 -32.50 20.36 9.06
N TYR A 351 -32.57 19.58 7.99
CA TYR A 351 -33.80 18.87 7.66
C TYR A 351 -34.03 17.72 8.67
N PRO A 352 -35.29 17.40 9.03
CA PRO A 352 -35.58 16.37 10.04
C PRO A 352 -34.88 15.03 9.78
N SER A 353 -34.89 14.55 8.53
CA SER A 353 -34.23 13.30 8.14
C SER A 353 -32.69 13.37 8.23
N GLN A 354 -32.10 14.55 8.00
CA GLN A 354 -30.65 14.74 8.12
C GLN A 354 -30.22 14.81 9.57
N LEU A 355 -31.04 15.43 10.43
CA LEU A 355 -30.84 15.47 11.87
C LEU A 355 -30.87 14.05 12.45
N GLU A 356 -31.87 13.24 12.09
CA GLU A 356 -31.96 11.83 12.50
C GLU A 356 -30.71 11.03 12.10
N ILE A 357 -30.26 11.15 10.84
CA ILE A 357 -29.05 10.48 10.37
C ILE A 357 -27.81 10.95 11.15
N PHE A 358 -27.67 12.26 11.37
CA PHE A 358 -26.56 12.84 12.11
C PHE A 358 -26.52 12.34 13.57
N GLU A 359 -27.66 12.35 14.25
CA GLU A 359 -27.78 11.85 15.63
C GLU A 359 -27.48 10.35 15.72
N MET A 360 -28.02 9.55 14.80
CA MET A 360 -27.77 8.11 14.74
C MET A 360 -26.28 7.80 14.58
N ILE A 361 -25.58 8.53 13.69
CA ILE A 361 -24.13 8.35 13.49
C ILE A 361 -23.36 8.63 14.78
N HIS A 362 -23.64 9.75 15.44
CA HIS A 362 -22.95 10.12 16.67
C HIS A 362 -23.30 9.19 17.84
N LEU A 363 -24.51 8.61 17.85
CA LEU A 363 -24.91 7.58 18.81
C LEU A 363 -24.13 6.27 18.60
N TYR A 364 -23.96 5.84 17.34
CA TYR A 364 -23.14 4.67 17.04
C TYR A 364 -21.65 4.90 17.34
N LEU A 365 -21.13 6.10 17.07
CA LEU A 365 -19.76 6.47 17.44
C LEU A 365 -19.59 6.51 18.97
N LEU A 366 -20.56 7.05 19.71
CA LEU A 366 -20.60 7.00 21.17
C LEU A 366 -20.49 5.55 21.65
N LEU A 367 -21.37 4.66 21.18
CA LEU A 367 -21.37 3.25 21.56
C LEU A 367 -20.06 2.53 21.17
N GLY A 368 -19.52 2.83 19.98
CA GLY A 368 -18.28 2.25 19.51
C GLY A 368 -17.08 2.67 20.35
N PHE A 369 -16.97 3.95 20.71
CA PHE A 369 -15.89 4.46 21.55
C PHE A 369 -16.02 3.98 22.99
N THR A 370 -17.23 3.90 23.55
CA THR A 370 -17.41 3.32 24.89
C THR A 370 -17.03 1.84 24.92
N PHE A 371 -17.39 1.07 23.89
CA PHE A 371 -16.98 -0.33 23.76
C PHE A 371 -15.47 -0.47 23.57
N ALA A 372 -14.84 0.39 22.76
CA ALA A 372 -13.38 0.40 22.59
C ALA A 372 -12.64 0.71 23.90
N ALA A 373 -13.14 1.67 24.69
CA ALA A 373 -12.60 1.97 26.01
C ALA A 373 -12.71 0.78 26.98
N LEU A 374 -13.82 0.02 26.93
CA LEU A 374 -14.02 -1.20 27.73
C LEU A 374 -13.12 -2.36 27.28
N LEU A 375 -12.84 -2.50 25.99
CA LEU A 375 -11.99 -3.58 25.48
C LEU A 375 -10.49 -3.31 25.64
N ASN A 376 -10.08 -2.06 25.87
CA ASN A 376 -8.69 -1.71 26.16
C ASN A 376 -8.16 -2.38 27.46
N PHE A 377 -9.03 -3.03 28.24
CA PHE A 377 -8.66 -3.81 29.43
C PHE A 377 -8.35 -5.28 29.15
N SER A 378 -8.54 -5.78 27.92
CA SER A 378 -8.35 -7.20 27.57
C SER A 378 -7.14 -7.39 26.66
N GLU A 379 -6.19 -8.22 27.09
CA GLU A 379 -4.98 -8.54 26.32
C GLU A 379 -5.05 -9.95 25.68
N GLY A 380 -4.38 -10.12 24.54
CA GLY A 380 -4.11 -11.42 23.92
C GLY A 380 -5.24 -12.08 23.11
N ASN A 381 -5.09 -13.39 22.87
CA ASN A 381 -5.94 -14.21 21.97
C ASN A 381 -7.43 -14.25 22.37
N TRP A 382 -7.71 -14.11 23.66
CA TRP A 382 -9.07 -14.04 24.21
C TRP A 382 -9.85 -12.83 23.68
N LEU A 383 -9.18 -11.73 23.38
CA LEU A 383 -9.83 -10.57 22.77
C LEU A 383 -10.31 -10.90 21.36
N THR A 384 -9.51 -11.58 20.54
CA THR A 384 -9.90 -12.00 19.17
C THR A 384 -11.08 -12.96 19.21
N PHE A 385 -11.05 -13.91 20.14
CA PHE A 385 -12.16 -14.83 20.39
C PHE A 385 -13.45 -14.11 20.79
N ALA A 386 -13.37 -13.12 21.69
CA ALA A 386 -14.51 -12.32 22.12
C ALA A 386 -15.14 -11.54 20.94
N TRP A 387 -14.34 -10.95 20.05
CA TRP A 387 -14.85 -10.29 18.85
C TRP A 387 -15.59 -11.25 17.91
N ILE A 388 -15.06 -12.46 17.69
CA ILE A 388 -15.68 -13.48 16.84
C ILE A 388 -17.00 -13.96 17.44
N ILE A 389 -17.04 -14.25 18.74
CA ILE A 389 -18.26 -14.65 19.43
C ILE A 389 -19.29 -13.53 19.38
N PHE A 390 -18.89 -12.31 19.69
CA PHE A 390 -19.79 -11.15 19.71
C PHE A 390 -20.41 -10.92 18.32
N ALA A 391 -19.60 -10.95 17.26
CA ALA A 391 -20.06 -10.85 15.88
C ALA A 391 -21.00 -12.01 15.51
N GLY A 392 -20.66 -13.25 15.90
CA GLY A 392 -21.48 -14.44 15.69
C GLY A 392 -22.83 -14.37 16.38
N VAL A 393 -22.85 -14.02 17.68
CA VAL A 393 -24.07 -13.90 18.49
C VAL A 393 -24.96 -12.78 17.95
N ILE A 394 -24.42 -11.59 17.68
CA ILE A 394 -25.21 -10.49 17.08
C ILE A 394 -25.76 -10.91 15.71
N SER A 395 -25.00 -11.66 14.92
CA SER A 395 -25.49 -12.15 13.62
C SER A 395 -26.66 -13.11 13.75
N LEU A 396 -26.59 -14.02 14.72
CA LEU A 396 -27.70 -14.94 15.03
C LEU A 396 -28.92 -14.20 15.60
N LEU A 397 -28.72 -13.21 16.49
CA LEU A 397 -29.78 -12.37 17.03
C LEU A 397 -30.44 -11.50 15.95
N SER A 398 -29.64 -10.92 15.04
CA SER A 398 -30.14 -10.13 13.90
C SER A 398 -31.04 -10.96 12.96
N SER A 399 -30.78 -12.26 12.88
CA SER A 399 -31.61 -13.20 12.13
C SER A 399 -32.97 -13.41 12.78
N LYS A 400 -33.01 -13.42 14.12
CA LYS A 400 -34.22 -13.66 14.93
C LYS A 400 -35.18 -12.46 14.95
N PHE A 401 -34.65 -11.23 15.07
CA PHE A 401 -35.47 -10.00 15.22
C PHE A 401 -35.90 -9.34 13.90
N GLU A 402 -35.51 -9.89 12.75
CA GLU A 402 -35.85 -9.42 11.40
C GLU A 402 -35.53 -7.95 11.06
N ASN A 403 -34.85 -7.23 11.94
CA ASN A 403 -34.48 -5.83 11.73
C ASN A 403 -33.32 -5.69 10.74
N THR A 404 -33.57 -5.04 9.61
CA THR A 404 -32.59 -4.79 8.53
C THR A 404 -31.38 -3.99 9.03
N HIS A 405 -31.56 -3.02 9.92
CA HIS A 405 -30.44 -2.23 10.47
C HIS A 405 -29.51 -3.09 11.31
N LEU A 406 -30.06 -4.00 12.11
CA LEU A 406 -29.27 -4.90 12.96
C LEU A 406 -28.45 -5.91 12.14
N ARG A 407 -28.92 -6.29 10.95
CA ARG A 407 -28.17 -7.12 10.00
C ARG A 407 -26.95 -6.39 9.44
N TYR A 408 -27.09 -5.12 9.08
CA TYR A 408 -25.95 -4.31 8.64
C TYR A 408 -24.93 -4.09 9.75
N VAL A 409 -25.40 -3.86 10.99
CA VAL A 409 -24.54 -3.76 12.17
C VAL A 409 -23.78 -5.07 12.41
N SER A 410 -24.44 -6.22 12.31
CA SER A 410 -23.78 -7.52 12.41
C SER A 410 -22.67 -7.70 11.39
N ALA A 411 -22.91 -7.32 10.12
CA ALA A 411 -21.88 -7.38 9.09
C ALA A 411 -20.70 -6.44 9.40
N GLY A 412 -20.96 -5.25 9.96
CA GLY A 412 -19.92 -4.34 10.45
C GLY A 412 -19.04 -4.98 11.54
N PHE A 413 -19.66 -5.63 12.53
CA PHE A 413 -18.92 -6.36 13.57
C PHE A 413 -18.13 -7.55 13.03
N TRP A 414 -18.66 -8.26 12.03
CA TRP A 414 -17.90 -9.30 11.33
C TRP A 414 -16.66 -8.74 10.63
N ILE A 415 -16.76 -7.60 9.96
CA ILE A 415 -15.61 -6.96 9.31
C ILE A 415 -14.54 -6.63 10.36
N LEU A 416 -14.92 -6.07 11.51
CA LEU A 416 -13.98 -5.76 12.59
C LEU A 416 -13.35 -7.01 13.21
N ALA A 417 -14.16 -8.04 13.50
CA ALA A 417 -13.68 -9.29 14.08
C ALA A 417 -12.70 -10.01 13.15
N LEU A 418 -13.01 -10.08 11.84
CA LEU A 418 -12.13 -10.68 10.84
C LEU A 418 -10.87 -9.84 10.63
N PHE A 419 -10.99 -8.51 10.61
CA PHE A 419 -9.82 -7.62 10.50
C PHE A 419 -8.85 -7.84 11.66
N LYS A 420 -9.36 -7.93 12.90
CA LYS A 420 -8.54 -8.25 14.06
C LYS A 420 -7.89 -9.63 13.93
N LEU A 421 -8.66 -10.65 13.54
CA LEU A 421 -8.14 -12.01 13.35
C LEU A 421 -7.01 -12.07 12.32
N TYR A 422 -7.12 -11.32 11.22
CA TYR A 422 -6.19 -11.39 10.09
C TYR A 422 -4.90 -10.61 10.32
N PHE A 423 -4.96 -9.47 11.02
CA PHE A 423 -3.84 -8.52 11.08
C PHE A 423 -3.25 -8.34 12.49
N PHE A 424 -4.04 -8.54 13.55
CA PHE A 424 -3.67 -8.14 14.92
C PHE A 424 -3.68 -9.32 15.91
N ASN A 425 -3.35 -10.51 15.43
CA ASN A 425 -3.26 -11.71 16.26
C ASN A 425 -1.86 -12.35 16.15
N PRO A 426 -0.82 -11.73 16.73
CA PRO A 426 0.52 -12.30 16.76
C PRO A 426 0.50 -13.52 17.68
N MET A 427 0.41 -14.71 17.08
CA MET A 427 0.65 -15.96 17.81
C MET A 427 2.05 -16.44 17.49
N ASP A 428 2.90 -16.54 18.50
CA ASP A 428 4.20 -17.19 18.39
C ASP A 428 3.99 -18.71 18.50
N ASP A 429 4.01 -19.42 17.38
CA ASP A 429 3.92 -20.88 17.37
C ASP A 429 5.31 -21.48 17.08
N VAL A 430 6.01 -21.92 18.13
CA VAL A 430 7.18 -22.79 17.99
C VAL A 430 6.72 -24.23 18.26
N ASN A 431 6.73 -25.07 17.22
CA ASN A 431 6.45 -26.52 17.20
C ASN A 431 5.01 -26.96 17.45
N ARG A 432 4.12 -26.80 16.46
CA ARG A 432 2.78 -27.42 16.44
C ARG A 432 2.48 -28.12 15.11
N LEU A 433 1.55 -29.06 15.13
CA LEU A 433 1.14 -29.86 13.96
C LEU A 433 0.35 -29.00 12.95
N PHE A 434 0.63 -29.20 11.66
CA PHE A 434 -0.07 -28.53 10.55
C PHE A 434 -1.59 -28.73 10.67
N LEU A 435 -2.35 -27.64 10.57
CA LEU A 435 -3.81 -27.50 10.73
C LEU A 435 -4.37 -27.83 12.13
N LEU A 436 -3.56 -28.31 13.07
CA LEU A 436 -3.99 -28.63 14.44
C LEU A 436 -3.39 -27.63 15.43
N ASN A 437 -3.72 -26.36 15.25
CA ASN A 437 -3.31 -25.27 16.13
C ASN A 437 -4.46 -24.31 16.47
N GLU A 438 -4.29 -23.58 17.57
CA GLU A 438 -5.27 -22.62 18.10
C GLU A 438 -5.60 -21.53 17.08
N ARG A 439 -4.60 -21.09 16.31
CA ARG A 439 -4.77 -20.09 15.25
C ARG A 439 -5.76 -20.57 14.21
N PHE A 440 -5.51 -21.73 13.59
CA PHE A 440 -6.38 -22.32 12.60
C PHE A 440 -7.77 -22.58 13.18
N ALA A 441 -7.88 -22.97 14.45
CA ALA A 441 -9.16 -23.13 15.13
C ALA A 441 -10.01 -21.84 15.14
N LEU A 442 -9.41 -20.66 15.31
CA LEU A 442 -10.15 -19.38 15.22
C LEU A 442 -10.67 -19.08 13.80
N TYR A 443 -9.88 -19.42 12.77
CA TYR A 443 -10.31 -19.30 11.37
C TYR A 443 -11.45 -20.26 11.05
N VAL A 444 -11.37 -21.50 11.52
CA VAL A 444 -12.44 -22.50 11.41
C VAL A 444 -13.70 -22.04 12.13
N LEU A 445 -13.58 -21.59 13.39
CA LEU A 445 -14.69 -21.10 14.20
C LEU A 445 -15.41 -19.94 13.53
N SER A 446 -14.67 -18.95 13.05
CA SER A 446 -15.21 -17.80 12.31
C SER A 446 -15.96 -18.24 11.05
N SER A 447 -15.37 -19.16 10.28
CA SER A 447 -15.97 -19.71 9.07
C SER A 447 -17.27 -20.47 9.37
N LEU A 448 -17.30 -21.26 10.45
CA LEU A 448 -18.49 -21.99 10.88
C LEU A 448 -19.65 -21.07 11.27
N PHE A 449 -19.38 -20.01 12.04
CA PHE A 449 -20.41 -19.02 12.37
C PHE A 449 -20.93 -18.31 11.11
N LEU A 450 -20.06 -17.94 10.17
CA LEU A 450 -20.45 -17.33 8.89
C LEU A 450 -21.27 -18.27 8.00
N PHE A 451 -20.94 -19.56 7.98
CA PHE A 451 -21.74 -20.57 7.28
C PHE A 451 -23.08 -20.82 7.97
N GLY A 452 -23.11 -20.82 9.31
CA GLY A 452 -24.32 -20.92 10.11
C GLY A 452 -25.29 -19.76 9.87
N THR A 453 -24.77 -18.52 9.86
CA THR A 453 -25.57 -17.33 9.58
C THR A 453 -26.12 -17.35 8.16
N TYR A 454 -25.31 -17.76 7.17
CA TYR A 454 -25.80 -17.97 5.80
C TYR A 454 -26.90 -19.04 5.74
N TYR A 455 -26.69 -20.20 6.36
CA TYR A 455 -27.65 -21.31 6.28
C TYR A 455 -29.02 -20.95 6.85
N ILE A 456 -29.05 -20.20 7.96
CA ILE A 456 -30.28 -19.72 8.59
C ILE A 456 -30.96 -18.63 7.74
N GLN A 457 -30.17 -17.75 7.11
CA GLN A 457 -30.70 -16.58 6.41
C GLN A 457 -30.95 -16.81 4.90
N LYS A 458 -30.50 -17.93 4.32
CA LYS A 458 -30.57 -18.20 2.86
C LYS A 458 -31.98 -18.16 2.26
N ASN A 459 -33.01 -18.38 3.08
CA ASN A 459 -34.42 -18.41 2.64
C ASN A 459 -35.15 -17.07 2.86
N LYS A 460 -34.49 -16.03 3.38
CA LYS A 460 -35.11 -14.70 3.62
C LYS A 460 -34.90 -13.77 2.41
N ASP A 461 -35.83 -12.82 2.21
CA ASP A 461 -36.00 -12.00 0.98
C ASP A 461 -34.77 -11.25 0.43
N SER A 462 -33.76 -10.96 1.26
CA SER A 462 -32.54 -10.26 0.80
C SER A 462 -31.50 -11.21 0.18
N PHE A 463 -31.79 -11.72 -1.02
CA PHE A 463 -30.96 -12.70 -1.74
C PHE A 463 -29.46 -12.34 -1.89
N TRP A 464 -29.12 -11.05 -1.97
CA TRP A 464 -27.75 -10.59 -2.22
C TRP A 464 -26.90 -10.49 -0.94
N PHE A 465 -27.49 -10.03 0.16
CA PHE A 465 -26.76 -9.78 1.42
C PHE A 465 -26.32 -11.08 2.09
N HIS A 466 -27.21 -12.08 2.14
CA HIS A 466 -26.92 -13.34 2.83
C HIS A 466 -25.78 -14.12 2.17
N ARG A 467 -25.64 -14.01 0.84
CA ARG A 467 -24.54 -14.63 0.08
C ARG A 467 -23.16 -14.06 0.46
N GLY A 468 -23.09 -12.84 1.01
CA GLY A 468 -21.85 -12.27 1.51
C GLY A 468 -21.21 -13.14 2.59
N PHE A 469 -22.01 -13.67 3.53
CA PHE A 469 -21.51 -14.48 4.63
C PHE A 469 -20.84 -15.79 4.18
N ILE A 470 -21.40 -16.49 3.19
CA ILE A 470 -20.75 -17.71 2.66
C ILE A 470 -19.42 -17.41 1.96
N TYR A 471 -19.32 -16.33 1.19
CA TYR A 471 -18.05 -15.96 0.56
C TYR A 471 -17.01 -15.49 1.58
N MET A 472 -17.43 -14.73 2.60
CA MET A 472 -16.57 -14.36 3.73
C MET A 472 -16.05 -15.63 4.43
N GLY A 473 -16.92 -16.60 4.76
CA GLY A 473 -16.50 -17.84 5.41
C GLY A 473 -15.55 -18.68 4.56
N ILE A 474 -15.78 -18.79 3.25
CA ILE A 474 -14.85 -19.48 2.33
C ILE A 474 -13.49 -18.77 2.33
N PHE A 475 -13.48 -17.45 2.22
CA PHE A 475 -12.25 -16.66 2.23
C PHE A 475 -11.48 -16.81 3.55
N THR A 476 -12.18 -16.69 4.69
CA THR A 476 -11.61 -16.90 6.03
C THR A 476 -10.95 -18.28 6.14
N PHE A 477 -11.61 -19.31 5.64
CA PHE A 477 -11.09 -20.68 5.72
C PHE A 477 -9.81 -20.88 4.88
N ILE A 478 -9.80 -20.41 3.63
CA ILE A 478 -8.59 -20.46 2.78
C ILE A 478 -7.46 -19.67 3.43
N LEU A 479 -7.75 -18.46 3.91
CA LEU A 479 -6.75 -17.59 4.51
C LEU A 479 -6.12 -18.21 5.76
N GLY A 480 -6.91 -18.90 6.59
CA GLY A 480 -6.41 -19.69 7.72
C GLY A 480 -5.37 -20.73 7.30
N THR A 481 -5.63 -21.49 6.24
CA THR A 481 -4.64 -22.47 5.73
C THR A 481 -3.38 -21.84 5.15
N LEU A 482 -3.50 -20.70 4.46
CA LEU A 482 -2.34 -19.98 3.91
C LEU A 482 -1.45 -19.44 5.04
N ILE A 483 -2.04 -18.90 6.10
CA ILE A 483 -1.28 -18.44 7.27
C ILE A 483 -0.59 -19.61 7.95
N ASP A 484 -1.24 -20.76 8.03
CA ASP A 484 -0.62 -21.93 8.64
C ASP A 484 0.59 -22.44 7.85
N VAL A 485 0.52 -22.42 6.51
CA VAL A 485 1.68 -22.66 5.64
C VAL A 485 2.81 -21.66 5.91
N TYR A 486 2.49 -20.38 6.17
CA TYR A 486 3.49 -19.36 6.44
C TYR A 486 4.35 -19.66 7.67
N HIS A 487 3.71 -20.15 8.74
CA HIS A 487 4.37 -20.47 10.00
C HIS A 487 4.98 -21.87 10.03
N THR A 488 4.40 -22.82 9.32
CA THR A 488 4.91 -24.20 9.28
C THR A 488 6.14 -24.32 8.36
N VAL A 489 6.10 -23.68 7.18
CA VAL A 489 7.16 -23.79 6.18
C VAL A 489 8.13 -22.63 6.30
N HIS A 490 9.27 -22.89 6.94
CA HIS A 490 10.28 -21.87 7.25
C HIS A 490 11.06 -21.39 6.01
N ASN A 491 11.30 -22.30 5.05
CA ASN A 491 12.04 -21.95 3.84
C ASN A 491 11.14 -21.17 2.86
N GLU A 492 11.58 -19.96 2.53
CA GLU A 492 10.83 -19.01 1.70
C GLU A 492 10.43 -19.57 0.34
N HIS A 493 11.31 -20.32 -0.32
CA HIS A 493 11.03 -20.89 -1.64
C HIS A 493 9.90 -21.92 -1.57
N TYR A 494 9.99 -22.86 -0.63
CA TYR A 494 8.95 -23.89 -0.43
C TYR A 494 7.64 -23.30 0.09
N ARG A 495 7.71 -22.25 0.91
CA ARG A 495 6.53 -21.52 1.39
C ARG A 495 5.78 -20.86 0.24
N ASN A 496 6.48 -20.19 -0.68
CA ASN A 496 5.84 -19.58 -1.84
C ASN A 496 5.17 -20.63 -2.74
N LEU A 497 5.82 -21.78 -2.96
CA LEU A 497 5.21 -22.91 -3.66
C LEU A 497 3.98 -23.46 -2.90
N GLY A 498 4.08 -23.57 -1.58
CA GLY A 498 2.98 -23.99 -0.70
C GLY A 498 1.71 -23.17 -0.90
N TYR A 499 1.82 -21.85 -1.02
CA TYR A 499 0.66 -21.00 -1.33
C TYR A 499 0.00 -21.34 -2.67
N SER A 500 0.80 -21.61 -3.70
CA SER A 500 0.26 -21.98 -5.02
C SER A 500 -0.44 -23.34 -4.95
N TYR A 501 0.11 -24.30 -4.20
CA TYR A 501 -0.51 -25.61 -4.01
C TYR A 501 -1.82 -25.53 -3.23
N VAL A 502 -1.89 -24.74 -2.15
CA VAL A 502 -3.13 -24.54 -1.39
C VAL A 502 -4.21 -23.92 -2.26
N LEU A 503 -3.91 -22.84 -2.98
CA LEU A 503 -4.88 -22.20 -3.87
C LEU A 503 -5.34 -23.15 -5.00
N ALA A 504 -4.43 -23.91 -5.60
CA ALA A 504 -4.76 -24.90 -6.63
C ALA A 504 -5.66 -26.02 -6.07
N PHE A 505 -5.37 -26.50 -4.86
CA PHE A 505 -6.17 -27.50 -4.17
C PHE A 505 -7.61 -27.01 -3.93
N TYR A 506 -7.77 -25.82 -3.33
CA TYR A 506 -9.10 -25.25 -3.10
C TYR A 506 -9.86 -24.95 -4.39
N ALA A 507 -9.18 -24.44 -5.43
CA ALA A 507 -9.79 -24.23 -6.74
C ALA A 507 -10.33 -25.54 -7.31
N ALA A 508 -9.53 -26.61 -7.29
CA ALA A 508 -9.91 -27.93 -7.79
C ALA A 508 -11.10 -28.50 -7.01
N VAL A 509 -11.04 -28.48 -5.67
CA VAL A 509 -12.10 -29.01 -4.80
C VAL A 509 -13.41 -28.24 -5.00
N PHE A 510 -13.37 -26.91 -5.02
CA PHE A 510 -14.58 -26.09 -5.18
C PHE A 510 -15.19 -26.19 -6.56
N LEU A 511 -14.39 -26.26 -7.63
CA LEU A 511 -14.91 -26.49 -8.97
C LEU A 511 -15.50 -27.90 -9.07
N PHE A 512 -14.79 -28.93 -8.58
CA PHE A 512 -15.28 -30.31 -8.61
C PHE A 512 -16.62 -30.48 -7.88
N ILE A 513 -16.69 -30.05 -6.61
CA ILE A 513 -17.93 -30.12 -5.81
C ILE A 513 -19.01 -29.21 -6.42
N GLY A 514 -18.63 -28.01 -6.87
CA GLY A 514 -19.54 -27.03 -7.45
C GLY A 514 -20.20 -27.51 -8.74
N PHE A 515 -19.49 -28.25 -9.58
CA PHE A 515 -20.04 -28.88 -10.79
C PHE A 515 -20.79 -30.17 -10.44
N LYS A 516 -20.23 -31.04 -9.60
CA LYS A 516 -20.85 -32.32 -9.22
C LYS A 516 -22.21 -32.15 -8.55
N TYR A 517 -22.33 -31.20 -7.61
CA TYR A 517 -23.55 -30.94 -6.84
C TYR A 517 -24.31 -29.69 -7.31
N SER A 518 -23.91 -29.08 -8.44
CA SER A 518 -24.53 -27.87 -8.99
C SER A 518 -24.54 -26.64 -8.06
N PHE A 519 -23.77 -26.63 -6.97
CA PHE A 519 -23.67 -25.50 -6.04
C PHE A 519 -23.03 -24.29 -6.72
N ARG A 520 -23.86 -23.27 -7.03
CA ARG A 520 -23.42 -22.05 -7.72
C ARG A 520 -22.34 -21.29 -6.95
N SER A 521 -22.47 -21.16 -5.63
CA SER A 521 -21.50 -20.41 -4.80
C SER A 521 -20.10 -21.03 -4.84
N LEU A 522 -20.00 -22.36 -4.80
CA LEU A 522 -18.71 -23.06 -4.89
C LEU A 522 -18.08 -22.97 -6.27
N ARG A 523 -18.87 -23.02 -7.36
CA ARG A 523 -18.33 -22.77 -8.71
C ARG A 523 -17.73 -21.38 -8.84
N ILE A 524 -18.46 -20.37 -8.38
CA ILE A 524 -17.99 -18.97 -8.40
C ILE A 524 -16.72 -18.84 -7.54
N ALA A 525 -16.71 -19.40 -6.33
CA ALA A 525 -15.54 -19.39 -5.46
C ALA A 525 -14.33 -20.07 -6.13
N GLY A 526 -14.52 -21.24 -6.74
CA GLY A 526 -13.46 -21.96 -7.46
C GLY A 526 -12.87 -21.16 -8.63
N PHE A 527 -13.71 -20.46 -9.41
CA PHE A 527 -13.24 -19.57 -10.48
C PHE A 527 -12.48 -18.36 -9.92
N ILE A 528 -12.95 -17.77 -8.81
CA ILE A 528 -12.24 -16.65 -8.16
C ILE A 528 -10.88 -17.11 -7.64
N VAL A 529 -10.79 -18.24 -6.96
CA VAL A 529 -9.52 -18.79 -6.46
C VAL A 529 -8.57 -19.11 -7.61
N THR A 530 -9.08 -19.63 -8.73
CA THR A 530 -8.29 -19.84 -9.94
C THR A 530 -7.75 -18.52 -10.50
N ALA A 531 -8.59 -17.47 -10.55
CA ALA A 531 -8.16 -16.15 -10.99
C ALA A 531 -7.10 -15.55 -10.06
N VAL A 532 -7.22 -15.74 -8.74
CA VAL A 532 -6.20 -15.33 -7.76
C VAL A 532 -4.88 -16.08 -7.97
N LEU A 533 -4.93 -17.39 -8.23
CA LEU A 533 -3.74 -18.20 -8.53
C LEU A 533 -3.01 -17.69 -9.79
N VAL A 534 -3.75 -17.43 -10.87
CA VAL A 534 -3.19 -16.83 -12.11
C VAL A 534 -2.66 -15.42 -11.85
N GLY A 535 -3.38 -14.62 -11.07
CA GLY A 535 -2.95 -13.29 -10.66
C GLY A 535 -1.64 -13.32 -9.88
N LYS A 536 -1.51 -14.22 -8.89
CA LYS A 536 -0.28 -14.43 -8.12
C LYS A 536 0.90 -14.71 -9.04
N PHE A 537 0.72 -15.59 -10.02
CA PHE A 537 1.77 -15.89 -10.99
C PHE A 537 2.27 -14.61 -11.70
N TYR A 538 1.36 -13.81 -12.24
CA TYR A 538 1.70 -12.58 -12.98
C TYR A 538 2.26 -11.46 -12.11
N PHE A 539 1.71 -11.26 -10.92
CA PHE A 539 2.05 -10.12 -10.06
C PHE A 539 3.16 -10.42 -9.04
N TYR A 540 3.44 -11.69 -8.76
CA TYR A 540 4.45 -12.10 -7.79
C TYR A 540 5.50 -13.03 -8.41
N ASP A 541 5.10 -14.20 -8.93
CA ASP A 541 6.07 -15.22 -9.35
C ASP A 541 6.97 -14.75 -10.51
N ILE A 542 6.39 -14.11 -11.55
CA ILE A 542 7.18 -13.49 -12.62
C ILE A 542 8.15 -12.44 -12.06
N TRP A 543 7.74 -11.68 -11.03
CA TRP A 543 8.56 -10.65 -10.41
C TRP A 543 9.69 -11.20 -9.52
N THR A 544 9.80 -12.51 -9.35
CA THR A 544 10.97 -13.14 -8.71
C THR A 544 12.04 -13.55 -9.73
N MET A 545 11.70 -13.63 -11.02
CA MET A 545 12.60 -14.07 -12.09
C MET A 545 13.65 -13.00 -12.45
N SER A 546 14.70 -13.35 -13.20
CA SER A 546 15.66 -12.34 -13.69
C SER A 546 15.00 -11.39 -14.71
N LYS A 547 15.51 -10.14 -14.86
CA LYS A 547 14.88 -9.10 -15.71
C LYS A 547 14.68 -9.58 -17.16
N ILE A 548 15.66 -10.30 -17.70
CA ILE A 548 15.63 -10.86 -19.06
C ILE A 548 14.58 -11.96 -19.15
N VAL A 549 14.53 -12.87 -18.18
CA VAL A 549 13.53 -13.95 -18.14
C VAL A 549 12.11 -13.36 -18.05
N ARG A 550 11.89 -12.28 -17.31
CA ARG A 550 10.57 -11.59 -17.27
C ARG A 550 10.15 -11.05 -18.62
N ILE A 551 11.07 -10.42 -19.34
CA ILE A 551 10.80 -9.86 -20.67
C ILE A 551 10.47 -10.99 -21.64
N ILE A 552 11.28 -12.04 -21.68
CA ILE A 552 11.06 -13.20 -22.55
C ILE A 552 9.76 -13.92 -22.19
N ALA A 553 9.53 -14.21 -20.90
CA ALA A 553 8.30 -14.83 -20.42
C ALA A 553 7.07 -13.99 -20.75
N GLY A 554 7.13 -12.67 -20.56
CA GLY A 554 6.02 -11.75 -20.88
C GLY A 554 5.65 -11.76 -22.37
N PHE A 555 6.65 -11.70 -23.27
CA PHE A 555 6.40 -11.78 -24.72
C PHE A 555 5.97 -13.18 -25.18
N THR A 556 6.58 -14.24 -24.66
CA THR A 556 6.24 -15.63 -25.03
C THR A 556 4.86 -16.03 -24.55
N LEU A 557 4.53 -15.82 -23.27
CA LEU A 557 3.19 -16.05 -22.72
C LEU A 557 2.16 -15.14 -23.39
N GLY A 558 2.50 -13.88 -23.62
CA GLY A 558 1.63 -12.91 -24.29
C GLY A 558 1.23 -13.36 -25.68
N THR A 559 2.22 -13.77 -26.48
CA THR A 559 2.00 -14.31 -27.82
C THR A 559 1.24 -15.65 -27.75
N GLY A 560 1.60 -16.54 -26.82
CA GLY A 560 0.93 -17.82 -26.62
C GLY A 560 -0.57 -17.67 -26.29
N PHE A 561 -0.93 -16.76 -25.39
CA PHE A 561 -2.34 -16.51 -25.06
C PHE A 561 -3.13 -15.89 -26.20
N ILE A 562 -2.52 -15.01 -26.99
CA ILE A 562 -3.16 -14.49 -28.20
C ILE A 562 -3.38 -15.62 -29.20
N LEU A 563 -2.38 -16.47 -29.45
CA LEU A 563 -2.50 -17.60 -30.36
C LEU A 563 -3.56 -18.62 -29.90
N VAL A 564 -3.59 -18.96 -28.61
CA VAL A 564 -4.61 -19.84 -28.03
C VAL A 564 -6.01 -19.22 -28.10
N SER A 565 -6.13 -17.92 -27.85
CA SER A 565 -7.39 -17.17 -27.99
C SER A 565 -7.89 -17.21 -29.44
N LEU A 566 -7.01 -16.98 -30.42
CA LEU A 566 -7.34 -17.04 -31.84
C LEU A 566 -7.71 -18.47 -32.27
N PHE A 567 -6.99 -19.48 -31.76
CA PHE A 567 -7.31 -20.89 -32.01
C PHE A 567 -8.68 -21.26 -31.44
N TYR A 568 -8.97 -20.90 -30.19
CA TYR A 568 -10.26 -21.16 -29.56
C TYR A 568 -11.41 -20.48 -30.34
N GLN A 569 -11.23 -19.24 -30.77
CA GLN A 569 -12.21 -18.55 -31.60
C GLN A 569 -12.43 -19.25 -32.95
N LYS A 570 -11.36 -19.76 -33.57
CA LYS A 570 -11.42 -20.47 -34.85
C LYS A 570 -12.08 -21.86 -34.75
N PHE A 571 -11.95 -22.56 -33.62
CA PHE A 571 -12.43 -23.94 -33.44
C PHE A 571 -13.62 -24.10 -32.49
N LYS A 572 -14.15 -23.00 -31.97
CA LYS A 572 -15.32 -22.89 -31.10
C LYS A 572 -16.45 -23.89 -31.46
N ASP A 573 -16.88 -23.90 -32.72
CA ASP A 573 -18.07 -24.65 -33.13
C ASP A 573 -17.83 -26.17 -33.16
N LYS A 574 -16.57 -26.62 -33.30
CA LYS A 574 -16.20 -28.03 -33.18
C LYS A 574 -16.05 -28.48 -31.73
N ILE A 575 -15.61 -27.60 -30.83
CA ILE A 575 -15.38 -27.91 -29.41
C ILE A 575 -16.72 -28.07 -28.66
N ILE A 576 -17.72 -27.23 -28.97
CA ILE A 576 -19.04 -27.24 -28.34
C ILE A 576 -19.80 -28.56 -28.55
N ASN A 577 -19.53 -29.28 -29.64
CA ASN A 577 -20.18 -30.56 -29.95
C ASN A 577 -19.59 -31.76 -29.18
N TYR A 578 -18.47 -31.59 -28.47
CA TYR A 578 -17.85 -32.63 -27.65
C TYR A 578 -18.37 -32.52 -26.21
N GLN A 579 -19.49 -33.18 -25.95
CA GLN A 579 -20.27 -33.07 -24.71
C GLN A 579 -19.64 -33.81 -23.51
N ASN A 580 -18.34 -33.62 -23.29
CA ASN A 580 -17.64 -34.11 -22.09
C ASN A 580 -16.73 -33.00 -21.55
N THR A 581 -17.32 -32.06 -20.81
CA THR A 581 -16.68 -30.88 -20.18
C THR A 581 -15.59 -31.21 -19.15
N SER A 582 -15.40 -32.49 -18.82
CA SER A 582 -14.30 -33.01 -18.00
C SER A 582 -12.95 -33.00 -18.75
N GLY A 583 -12.94 -33.22 -20.07
CA GLY A 583 -11.71 -33.33 -20.85
C GLY A 583 -10.96 -32.00 -21.04
N LEU A 584 -11.70 -30.90 -21.21
CA LEU A 584 -11.12 -29.56 -21.40
C LEU A 584 -10.58 -28.99 -20.08
N LEU A 585 -11.23 -29.34 -18.97
CA LEU A 585 -10.79 -29.02 -17.61
C LEU A 585 -9.53 -29.81 -17.25
N LEU A 586 -9.45 -31.10 -17.62
CA LEU A 586 -8.25 -31.93 -17.51
C LEU A 586 -7.10 -31.45 -18.42
N LEU A 587 -7.40 -30.96 -19.63
CA LEU A 587 -6.40 -30.39 -20.54
C LEU A 587 -5.83 -29.08 -19.98
N PHE A 588 -6.68 -28.20 -19.43
CA PHE A 588 -6.24 -27.00 -18.72
C PHE A 588 -5.39 -27.36 -17.49
N LEU A 589 -5.81 -28.36 -16.70
CA LEU A 589 -5.06 -28.86 -15.55
C LEU A 589 -3.73 -29.48 -15.94
N ALA A 590 -3.67 -30.21 -17.06
CA ALA A 590 -2.46 -30.84 -17.58
C ALA A 590 -1.48 -29.81 -18.16
N ILE A 591 -1.97 -28.83 -18.92
CA ILE A 591 -1.14 -27.73 -19.43
C ILE A 591 -0.61 -26.91 -18.25
N PHE A 592 -1.46 -26.59 -17.28
CA PHE A 592 -1.05 -25.85 -16.08
C PHE A 592 -0.04 -26.65 -15.25
N ALA A 593 -0.27 -27.94 -15.00
CA ALA A 593 0.68 -28.81 -14.31
C ALA A 593 2.02 -28.95 -15.07
N SER A 594 2.00 -28.98 -16.41
CA SER A 594 3.22 -29.07 -17.23
C SER A 594 4.12 -27.83 -17.12
N PHE A 595 3.54 -26.65 -16.90
CA PHE A 595 4.31 -25.42 -16.63
C PHE A 595 4.98 -25.43 -15.25
N PHE A 596 4.42 -26.13 -14.26
CA PHE A 596 5.00 -26.27 -12.91
C PHE A 596 5.96 -27.46 -12.77
N ALA A 597 5.90 -28.45 -13.68
CA ALA A 597 6.72 -29.65 -13.63
C ALA A 597 8.14 -29.46 -14.21
N SER A 598 8.45 -28.29 -14.78
CA SER A 598 9.80 -27.98 -15.26
C SER A 598 10.60 -27.36 -14.11
N PRO A 599 11.57 -28.08 -13.49
CA PRO A 599 12.52 -27.42 -12.62
C PRO A 599 13.29 -26.41 -13.48
N LEU A 600 13.02 -25.12 -13.26
CA LEU A 600 13.89 -24.07 -13.76
C LEU A 600 15.21 -24.23 -13.03
N ASN A 601 16.13 -24.98 -13.64
CA ASN A 601 17.49 -25.13 -13.15
C ASN A 601 18.06 -23.72 -12.95
N ALA A 602 18.67 -23.50 -11.79
CA ALA A 602 19.34 -22.23 -11.49
C ALA A 602 20.30 -21.89 -12.63
N GLU A 603 20.22 -20.64 -13.10
CA GLU A 603 21.05 -20.09 -14.16
C GLU A 603 22.53 -20.35 -13.85
N LYS A 604 23.24 -21.02 -14.76
CA LYS A 604 24.70 -21.15 -14.66
C LYS A 604 25.30 -19.76 -14.79
N ILE A 605 26.05 -19.33 -13.78
CA ILE A 605 26.67 -18.01 -13.79
C ILE A 605 27.92 -18.07 -14.67
N ASP A 606 27.94 -17.32 -15.76
CA ASP A 606 29.17 -17.09 -16.53
C ASP A 606 30.11 -16.18 -15.73
N THR A 607 31.25 -16.73 -15.33
CA THR A 607 32.25 -16.03 -14.51
C THR A 607 33.11 -15.07 -15.31
N LYS A 608 33.06 -15.10 -16.66
CA LYS A 608 33.95 -14.31 -17.53
C LYS A 608 33.64 -12.80 -17.56
N GLY A 609 32.47 -12.36 -17.11
CA GLY A 609 32.04 -10.96 -17.11
C GLY A 609 32.37 -10.16 -15.84
N TYR A 610 32.95 -10.79 -14.81
CA TYR A 610 33.20 -10.14 -13.52
C TYR A 610 34.57 -9.45 -13.51
N ARG A 611 34.60 -8.15 -13.15
CA ARG A 611 35.82 -7.33 -13.08
C ARG A 611 36.81 -7.80 -12.02
N TYR A 612 36.32 -8.40 -10.94
CA TYR A 612 37.12 -8.97 -9.85
C TYR A 612 36.73 -10.44 -9.68
N TYR A 613 37.63 -11.34 -10.05
CA TYR A 613 37.44 -12.79 -10.01
C TYR A 613 38.68 -13.45 -9.40
N LYS A 614 38.48 -14.38 -8.47
CA LYS A 614 39.57 -15.15 -7.85
C LYS A 614 39.15 -16.60 -7.66
N GLU A 615 39.99 -17.51 -8.15
CA GLU A 615 39.86 -18.93 -7.83
C GLU A 615 40.40 -19.20 -6.43
N ILE A 616 39.63 -19.97 -5.66
CA ILE A 616 39.95 -20.25 -4.26
C ILE A 616 40.11 -21.75 -4.11
N GLN A 617 41.30 -22.19 -3.71
CA GLN A 617 41.55 -23.58 -3.35
C GLN A 617 41.21 -23.76 -1.87
N ILE A 618 40.22 -24.61 -1.58
CA ILE A 618 39.87 -24.95 -0.20
C ILE A 618 40.89 -25.99 0.29
N PRO A 619 41.64 -25.74 1.37
CA PRO A 619 42.52 -26.75 1.95
C PRO A 619 41.69 -27.96 2.41
N LYS A 620 42.15 -29.18 2.11
CA LYS A 620 41.51 -30.42 2.59
C LYS A 620 41.52 -30.43 4.12
N LEU A 621 40.34 -30.42 4.75
CA LEU A 621 40.25 -30.63 6.19
C LEU A 621 40.62 -32.07 6.55
N SER A 622 41.57 -32.23 7.45
CA SER A 622 41.71 -33.42 8.30
C SER A 622 40.49 -33.52 9.23
N ASN A 623 39.98 -34.74 9.42
CA ASN A 623 38.72 -35.08 10.11
C ASN A 623 38.35 -34.17 11.31
N PRO A 624 37.07 -33.77 11.46
CA PRO A 624 36.61 -33.06 12.63
C PRO A 624 36.53 -34.03 13.82
N THR A 625 37.39 -33.85 14.82
CA THR A 625 37.18 -34.40 16.16
C THR A 625 35.99 -33.70 16.82
N GLU A 626 35.08 -34.50 17.37
CA GLU A 626 33.88 -34.10 18.10
C GLU A 626 34.25 -33.26 19.34
N SER A 627 34.16 -31.94 19.24
CA SER A 627 33.98 -31.06 20.41
C SER A 627 33.73 -29.63 19.93
N GLU A 628 32.46 -29.28 19.72
CA GLU A 628 31.90 -27.92 19.87
C GLU A 628 30.41 -27.95 19.51
N GLU A 629 29.61 -28.53 20.41
CA GLU A 629 28.15 -28.41 20.40
C GLU A 629 27.76 -26.96 20.70
N GLY A 630 27.73 -26.11 19.67
CA GLY A 630 27.25 -24.73 19.83
C GLY A 630 27.31 -23.86 18.57
N GLU A 631 28.23 -24.09 17.64
CA GLU A 631 28.30 -23.34 16.39
C GLU A 631 27.58 -24.06 15.25
N LYS A 632 26.64 -23.37 14.60
CA LYS A 632 25.96 -23.83 13.36
C LYS A 632 27.01 -24.39 12.39
N LEU A 633 26.99 -25.69 12.08
CA LEU A 633 27.99 -26.34 11.22
C LEU A 633 28.13 -25.65 9.84
N PHE A 634 29.23 -24.92 9.64
CA PHE A 634 29.72 -24.44 8.34
C PHE A 634 30.91 -25.31 7.91
N TYR A 635 30.96 -25.72 6.64
CA TYR A 635 31.94 -26.70 6.14
C TYR A 635 33.20 -26.05 5.54
N GLY A 636 33.24 -24.72 5.39
CA GLY A 636 34.40 -24.00 4.88
C GLY A 636 34.38 -22.52 5.27
N ARG A 637 35.56 -21.94 5.46
CA ARG A 637 35.74 -20.50 5.71
C ARG A 637 36.80 -19.92 4.78
N ILE A 638 36.51 -18.76 4.19
CA ILE A 638 37.37 -18.10 3.21
C ILE A 638 37.58 -16.65 3.64
N LYS A 639 38.83 -16.21 3.76
CA LYS A 639 39.16 -14.77 3.90
C LYS A 639 39.03 -14.12 2.52
N LEU A 640 38.29 -13.02 2.43
CA LEU A 640 38.15 -12.30 1.16
C LEU A 640 39.35 -11.39 0.92
N ASP A 641 39.71 -11.24 -0.35
CA ASP A 641 40.69 -10.23 -0.75
C ASP A 641 40.14 -8.82 -0.54
N GLU A 642 41.03 -7.92 -0.14
CA GLU A 642 40.70 -6.53 0.17
C GLU A 642 40.07 -5.82 -1.04
N ASP A 643 40.60 -6.04 -2.24
CA ASP A 643 40.08 -5.43 -3.47
C ASP A 643 38.63 -5.86 -3.77
N ILE A 644 38.28 -7.12 -3.50
CA ILE A 644 36.91 -7.62 -3.66
C ILE A 644 36.01 -6.95 -2.63
N VAL A 645 36.45 -6.88 -1.37
CA VAL A 645 35.66 -6.27 -0.29
C VAL A 645 35.40 -4.80 -0.58
N ARG A 646 36.44 -4.04 -0.94
CA ARG A 646 36.43 -2.60 -1.18
C ARG A 646 35.50 -2.17 -2.32
N HIS A 647 35.33 -3.01 -3.34
CA HIS A 647 34.60 -2.68 -4.56
C HIS A 647 33.28 -3.45 -4.75
N SER A 648 32.83 -4.25 -3.78
CA SER A 648 31.57 -5.00 -3.87
C SER A 648 30.74 -5.00 -2.59
N GLY A 649 29.41 -4.88 -2.71
CA GLY A 649 28.47 -5.11 -1.63
C GLY A 649 28.25 -6.61 -1.35
N ILE A 650 27.72 -6.97 -0.19
CA ILE A 650 27.37 -8.37 0.15
C ILE A 650 26.46 -8.99 -0.94
N ASN A 651 25.52 -8.19 -1.46
CA ASN A 651 24.57 -8.63 -2.49
C ASN A 651 25.17 -8.79 -3.89
N ASP A 652 26.38 -8.27 -4.14
CA ASP A 652 27.05 -8.35 -5.44
C ASP A 652 28.02 -9.54 -5.51
N ARG A 653 28.33 -10.14 -4.37
CA ARG A 653 29.27 -11.25 -4.27
C ARG A 653 28.56 -12.59 -4.47
N ARG A 654 29.22 -13.51 -5.17
CA ARG A 654 28.74 -14.88 -5.40
C ARG A 654 29.89 -15.83 -5.18
N ILE A 655 29.68 -16.88 -4.38
CA ILE A 655 30.58 -18.04 -4.35
C ILE A 655 30.02 -19.03 -5.36
N VAL A 656 30.83 -19.47 -6.31
CA VAL A 656 30.42 -20.40 -7.36
C VAL A 656 31.27 -21.66 -7.28
N TYR A 657 30.63 -22.83 -7.26
CA TYR A 657 31.27 -24.14 -7.35
C TYR A 657 30.57 -24.97 -8.43
N ASN A 658 31.32 -25.48 -9.41
CA ASN A 658 30.78 -26.20 -10.58
C ASN A 658 29.61 -25.44 -11.25
N ASP A 659 29.81 -24.17 -11.59
CA ASP A 659 28.84 -23.25 -12.20
C ASP A 659 27.56 -22.96 -11.37
N ARG A 660 27.51 -23.35 -10.10
CA ARG A 660 26.36 -23.12 -9.20
C ARG A 660 26.72 -22.21 -8.03
N THR A 661 25.80 -21.33 -7.66
CA THR A 661 25.96 -20.47 -6.49
C THR A 661 25.83 -21.26 -5.20
N ILE A 662 26.77 -21.04 -4.28
CA ILE A 662 26.71 -21.56 -2.91
C ILE A 662 26.25 -20.42 -1.99
N PRO A 663 25.24 -20.64 -1.13
CA PRO A 663 24.87 -19.67 -0.11
C PRO A 663 26.00 -19.50 0.92
N PHE A 664 26.28 -18.26 1.30
CA PHE A 664 27.33 -17.91 2.25
C PHE A 664 26.83 -16.90 3.28
N ILE A 665 27.53 -16.83 4.41
CA ILE A 665 27.37 -15.80 5.44
C ILE A 665 28.66 -14.99 5.48
N SER A 666 28.57 -13.66 5.44
CA SER A 666 29.72 -12.77 5.63
C SER A 666 29.85 -12.36 7.09
N ARG A 667 31.07 -12.34 7.62
CA ARG A 667 31.44 -11.86 8.96
C ARG A 667 32.65 -10.94 8.86
N ASN A 668 32.64 -9.83 9.58
CA ASN A 668 33.81 -8.94 9.68
C ASN A 668 34.88 -9.60 10.55
N VAL A 669 36.15 -9.54 10.14
CA VAL A 669 37.29 -10.03 10.91
C VAL A 669 38.11 -8.85 11.40
N MET A 670 38.30 -8.77 12.71
CA MET A 670 39.19 -7.80 13.36
C MET A 670 40.58 -8.42 13.45
N GLY A 671 41.56 -7.90 12.70
CA GLY A 671 42.96 -8.26 12.87
C GLY A 671 43.84 -8.26 11.60
N ALA A 672 44.94 -7.51 11.70
CA ALA A 672 46.11 -7.36 10.81
C ALA A 672 45.88 -6.55 9.50
N TYR A 673 46.56 -5.40 9.41
CA TYR A 673 46.22 -4.28 8.52
C TYR A 673 47.34 -3.88 7.56
N GLU A 674 46.97 -3.60 6.31
CA GLU A 674 47.60 -2.53 5.52
C GLU A 674 46.83 -1.24 5.84
N GLY A 675 47.42 -0.38 6.69
CA GLY A 675 46.87 0.93 7.03
C GLY A 675 47.51 2.03 6.18
N GLY A 676 46.81 3.15 6.04
CA GLY A 676 47.34 4.35 5.38
C GLY A 676 47.25 5.59 6.25
N GLU A 677 47.99 6.63 5.87
CA GLU A 677 48.01 7.91 6.58
C GLU A 677 47.42 9.02 5.70
N LYS A 678 46.64 9.95 6.30
CA LYS A 678 46.19 11.18 5.63
C LYS A 678 46.36 12.40 6.52
N LYS A 679 46.68 13.53 5.91
CA LYS A 679 46.78 14.83 6.60
C LYS A 679 45.41 15.32 7.05
N VAL A 680 45.34 15.85 8.28
CA VAL A 680 44.11 16.37 8.90
C VAL A 680 44.06 17.88 8.75
N ASN A 681 42.85 18.45 8.65
CA ASN A 681 42.65 19.89 8.63
C ASN A 681 42.07 20.35 9.98
N LEU A 682 42.81 21.22 10.68
CA LEU A 682 42.31 21.94 11.86
C LEU A 682 41.33 23.01 11.41
N LEU A 683 40.10 22.98 11.94
CA LEU A 683 39.05 23.95 11.63
C LEU A 683 38.95 25.04 12.67
N PHE A 684 39.13 24.68 13.94
CA PHE A 684 38.88 25.58 15.07
C PHE A 684 39.78 25.22 16.25
N GLN A 685 40.28 26.26 16.91
CA GLN A 685 41.05 26.15 18.15
C GLN A 685 40.64 27.29 19.07
N GLU A 686 40.17 26.96 20.26
CA GLU A 686 39.77 27.94 21.28
C GLU A 686 40.28 27.50 22.65
N LYS A 687 40.58 28.48 23.50
CA LYS A 687 40.88 28.25 24.92
C LYS A 687 39.68 28.73 25.71
N ASP A 688 39.07 27.82 26.46
CA ASP A 688 37.91 28.10 27.31
C ASP A 688 38.29 29.04 28.48
N GLU A 689 37.31 29.72 29.08
CA GLU A 689 37.50 30.61 30.25
C GLU A 689 38.13 29.87 31.44
N ASP A 690 37.86 28.57 31.53
CA ASP A 690 38.45 27.63 32.48
C ASP A 690 39.83 27.09 32.04
N MET A 691 40.54 27.72 31.10
CA MET A 691 41.87 27.28 30.62
C MET A 691 41.88 25.84 30.05
N ASN A 692 40.76 25.34 29.50
CA ASN A 692 40.72 24.08 28.77
C ASN A 692 41.00 24.33 27.27
N GLY A 693 41.76 23.44 26.64
CA GLY A 693 42.08 23.55 25.21
C GLY A 693 41.08 22.75 24.36
N ILE A 694 40.39 23.42 23.43
CA ILE A 694 39.43 22.78 22.52
C ILE A 694 39.99 22.83 21.09
N TYR A 695 40.06 21.66 20.44
CA TYR A 695 40.50 21.52 19.05
C TYR A 695 39.41 20.81 18.24
N VAL A 696 39.00 21.39 17.11
CA VAL A 696 38.05 20.77 16.17
C VAL A 696 38.72 20.52 14.83
N LEU A 697 38.69 19.27 14.41
CA LEU A 697 39.40 18.75 13.25
C LEU A 697 38.40 18.15 12.25
N LYS A 698 38.62 18.41 10.96
CA LYS A 698 37.87 17.76 9.88
C LYS A 698 38.62 16.54 9.39
N LEU A 699 37.95 15.38 9.43
CA LEU A 699 38.53 14.14 8.94
C LEU A 699 38.55 14.12 7.40
N PRO A 700 39.69 13.74 6.78
CA PRO A 700 39.84 13.72 5.33
C PRO A 700 39.17 12.47 4.74
N LYS A 701 38.40 12.60 3.65
CA LYS A 701 37.70 11.46 3.03
C LYS A 701 38.63 10.25 2.79
N ILE A 702 38.42 9.16 3.51
CA ILE A 702 39.17 7.89 3.36
C ILE A 702 38.55 7.00 2.27
N PRO A 703 39.28 5.98 1.77
CA PRO A 703 38.73 5.01 0.84
C PRO A 703 37.45 4.32 1.33
N SER A 704 36.68 3.72 0.41
CA SER A 704 35.50 2.94 0.79
C SER A 704 35.88 1.71 1.62
N LYS A 705 35.10 1.42 2.69
CA LYS A 705 35.31 0.29 3.61
C LYS A 705 36.64 0.29 4.37
N THR A 706 37.11 1.48 4.71
CA THR A 706 38.15 1.69 5.72
C THR A 706 37.54 2.44 6.90
N ARG A 707 38.12 2.29 8.09
CA ARG A 707 37.71 3.04 9.29
C ARG A 707 38.89 3.82 9.86
N TYR A 708 38.62 4.91 10.57
CA TYR A 708 39.67 5.64 11.27
C TYR A 708 40.09 4.90 12.53
N LYS A 709 41.39 4.93 12.81
CA LYS A 709 42.00 4.20 13.94
C LYS A 709 42.54 5.14 15.01
N SER A 710 43.19 6.21 14.59
CA SER A 710 43.87 7.13 15.49
C SER A 710 44.28 8.43 14.81
N ILE A 711 44.57 9.44 15.62
CA ILE A 711 45.14 10.72 15.21
C ILE A 711 46.47 10.92 15.92
N ILE A 712 47.44 11.48 15.19
CA ILE A 712 48.76 11.76 15.72
C ILE A 712 48.83 13.22 16.13
N ALA A 713 49.15 13.42 17.41
CA ALA A 713 49.37 14.71 18.02
C ALA A 713 50.86 14.89 18.34
N GLU A 714 51.39 16.06 18.01
CA GLU A 714 52.75 16.49 18.30
C GLU A 714 52.69 17.66 19.29
N GLY A 715 53.51 17.61 20.33
CA GLY A 715 53.63 18.68 21.33
C GLY A 715 55.09 18.96 21.63
N SER A 716 55.41 20.21 21.95
CA SER A 716 56.76 20.66 22.30
C SER A 716 56.91 20.82 23.82
N GLY A 717 58.04 20.37 24.37
CA GLY A 717 58.35 20.43 25.81
C GLY A 717 57.91 19.21 26.61
N GLU A 718 58.09 19.28 27.93
CA GLU A 718 57.64 18.24 28.87
C GLU A 718 56.17 18.45 29.22
N TYR A 719 55.34 17.41 29.04
CA TYR A 719 53.90 17.48 29.29
C TYR A 719 53.29 16.14 29.69
N GLU A 720 52.22 16.19 30.46
CA GLU A 720 51.28 15.08 30.65
C GLU A 720 49.87 15.63 30.48
N ILE A 721 49.15 15.16 29.46
CA ILE A 721 47.88 15.71 29.03
C ILE A 721 46.82 14.63 29.10
N LYS A 722 45.73 14.93 29.83
CA LYS A 722 44.52 14.13 29.86
C LYS A 722 43.42 14.87 29.11
N GLY A 723 42.65 14.14 28.32
CA GLY A 723 41.63 14.73 27.47
C GLY A 723 40.56 13.74 27.03
N LYS A 724 39.56 14.27 26.35
CA LYS A 724 38.40 13.55 25.82
C LYS A 724 38.29 13.76 24.32
N ILE A 725 37.95 12.70 23.60
CA ILE A 725 37.61 12.73 22.18
C ILE A 725 36.10 12.64 22.02
N TYR A 726 35.56 13.53 21.21
CA TYR A 726 34.19 13.50 20.74
C TYR A 726 34.17 13.37 19.20
N LEU A 727 33.26 12.56 18.69
CA LEU A 727 33.05 12.33 17.27
C LEU A 727 31.70 12.90 16.83
N GLY A 728 31.67 13.49 15.63
CA GLY A 728 30.47 14.15 15.10
C GLY A 728 30.30 13.99 13.60
N LYS A 729 29.03 13.83 13.16
CA LYS A 729 28.66 13.82 11.73
C LYS A 729 28.50 15.25 11.19
N THR A 730 28.06 16.17 12.05
CA THR A 730 27.93 17.61 11.81
C THR A 730 28.65 18.38 12.93
N LEU A 731 28.80 19.70 12.80
CA LEU A 731 29.48 20.53 13.82
C LEU A 731 28.66 20.70 15.11
N ASP A 732 27.36 20.33 15.08
CA ASP A 732 26.41 20.52 16.19
C ASP A 732 26.08 19.21 16.94
N ASP A 733 26.57 18.07 16.47
CA ASP A 733 26.26 16.74 17.01
C ASP A 733 27.56 16.04 17.45
N TRP A 734 27.76 15.91 18.77
CA TRP A 734 28.97 15.37 19.38
C TRP A 734 28.66 14.20 20.31
N THR A 735 29.33 13.08 20.08
CA THR A 735 29.26 11.89 20.93
C THR A 735 30.62 11.61 21.54
N LEU A 736 30.69 11.38 22.85
CA LEU A 736 31.93 11.02 23.53
C LEU A 736 32.37 9.62 23.06
N ASP A 737 33.59 9.49 22.54
CA ASP A 737 34.16 8.22 22.10
C ASP A 737 35.08 7.61 23.16
N SER A 738 36.12 8.36 23.56
CA SER A 738 37.16 7.84 24.45
C SER A 738 37.89 8.94 25.22
N ASP A 739 38.39 8.55 26.40
CA ASP A 739 39.33 9.35 27.19
C ASP A 739 40.77 8.93 26.83
N PHE A 740 41.69 9.88 26.77
CA PHE A 740 43.10 9.61 26.45
C PHE A 740 44.06 10.28 27.43
N THR A 741 45.29 9.74 27.48
CA THR A 741 46.42 10.34 28.19
C THR A 741 47.66 10.25 27.32
N ILE A 742 48.29 11.38 27.04
CA ILE A 742 49.55 11.47 26.29
C ILE A 742 50.59 12.20 27.13
N TYR A 743 51.86 11.83 26.99
CA TYR A 743 52.94 12.43 27.77
C TYR A 743 54.25 12.53 26.98
N SER A 744 55.12 13.45 27.39
CA SER A 744 56.52 13.59 26.97
C SER A 744 57.33 14.06 28.16
N TYR A 745 58.36 13.31 28.56
CA TYR A 745 59.23 13.64 29.71
C TYR A 745 60.67 13.97 29.31
N ASN A 746 60.99 13.99 28.00
CA ASN A 746 62.36 14.12 27.51
C ASN A 746 62.64 15.46 26.80
N GLY A 747 61.69 16.41 26.79
CA GLY A 747 61.85 17.72 26.16
C GLY A 747 61.93 17.72 24.62
N GLU A 748 61.95 16.55 23.96
CA GLU A 748 61.90 16.40 22.51
C GLU A 748 60.45 16.35 21.97
N ASN A 749 60.25 16.68 20.70
CA ASN A 749 58.96 16.56 20.03
C ASN A 749 58.59 15.08 19.87
N VAL A 750 57.65 14.59 20.69
CA VAL A 750 57.15 13.22 20.63
C VAL A 750 55.82 13.17 19.88
N LEU A 751 55.73 12.25 18.92
CA LEU A 751 54.48 11.93 18.21
C LEU A 751 53.66 10.95 19.06
N ASN A 752 52.55 11.43 19.59
CA ASN A 752 51.64 10.64 20.41
C ASN A 752 50.40 10.21 19.60
N GLU A 753 50.08 8.92 19.64
CA GLU A 753 48.91 8.34 18.95
C GLU A 753 47.69 8.37 19.88
N ILE A 754 46.67 9.15 19.51
CA ILE A 754 45.38 9.19 20.21
C ILE A 754 44.39 8.31 19.45
N LYS A 755 43.96 7.22 20.08
CA LYS A 755 43.08 6.21 19.46
C LYS A 755 41.62 6.64 19.58
N PHE A 756 40.86 6.44 18.50
CA PHE A 756 39.41 6.59 18.46
C PHE A 756 38.87 5.71 17.35
N ASN A 757 37.61 5.29 17.45
CA ASN A 757 37.01 4.41 16.44
C ASN A 757 35.86 5.13 15.73
N SER A 758 36.05 5.44 14.45
CA SER A 758 35.06 6.17 13.65
C SER A 758 34.71 5.42 12.38
N ASP A 759 33.42 5.15 12.21
CA ASP A 759 32.84 4.41 11.07
C ASP A 759 32.34 5.36 9.97
N ASP A 760 31.72 6.50 10.34
CA ASP A 760 31.08 7.42 9.37
C ASP A 760 31.11 8.91 9.79
N GLU A 761 31.84 9.24 10.85
CA GLU A 761 31.93 10.59 11.39
C GLU A 761 32.90 11.47 10.58
N LYS A 762 32.60 12.77 10.50
CA LYS A 762 33.33 13.73 9.64
C LYS A 762 34.17 14.70 10.44
N PHE A 763 33.91 14.82 11.74
CA PHE A 763 34.56 15.77 12.63
C PHE A 763 35.00 15.09 13.92
N VAL A 764 36.15 15.55 14.43
CA VAL A 764 36.69 15.14 15.74
C VAL A 764 36.88 16.40 16.56
N ARG A 765 36.34 16.39 17.79
CA ARG A 765 36.56 17.43 18.79
C ARG A 765 37.38 16.84 19.93
N ILE A 766 38.46 17.52 20.28
CA ILE A 766 39.42 17.09 21.30
C ILE A 766 39.40 18.15 22.40
N GLU A 767 39.06 17.73 23.61
CA GLU A 767 39.04 18.59 24.80
C GLU A 767 40.15 18.17 25.75
N ILE A 768 40.92 19.15 26.24
CA ILE A 768 42.09 18.92 27.07
C ILE A 768 41.93 19.64 28.42
N SER A 769 42.31 18.97 29.51
CA SER A 769 42.18 19.46 30.89
C SER A 769 43.14 20.60 31.26
N GLN A 770 42.71 21.44 32.20
CA GLN A 770 43.38 22.63 32.79
C GLN A 770 44.90 22.58 32.99
N ASN A 771 45.49 21.45 33.41
CA ASN A 771 46.93 21.37 33.71
C ASN A 771 47.85 21.40 32.48
N ALA A 772 47.29 21.35 31.26
CA ALA A 772 48.03 21.16 30.01
C ALA A 772 47.94 22.33 29.00
N SER A 773 47.25 23.42 29.35
CA SER A 773 46.79 24.45 28.40
C SER A 773 47.85 25.42 27.87
N ASN A 774 49.07 25.33 28.38
CA ASN A 774 50.23 26.07 27.86
C ASN A 774 50.99 25.33 26.75
N ILE A 775 50.71 24.05 26.52
CA ILE A 775 51.29 23.28 25.42
C ILE A 775 50.39 23.36 24.19
N LYS A 776 50.94 23.81 23.07
CA LYS A 776 50.25 23.82 21.78
C LYS A 776 50.44 22.46 21.10
N LEU A 777 49.35 21.73 20.89
CA LEU A 777 49.37 20.48 20.13
C LEU A 777 49.13 20.76 18.64
N GLU A 778 49.95 20.14 17.78
CA GLU A 778 49.74 20.08 16.34
C GLU A 778 49.28 18.68 15.92
N PHE A 779 48.18 18.61 15.17
CA PHE A 779 47.63 17.35 14.67
C PHE A 779 48.09 17.13 13.23
N THR A 780 49.05 16.23 13.05
CA THR A 780 49.77 16.09 11.78
C THR A 780 49.05 15.17 10.81
N LYS A 781 48.58 14.01 11.29
CA LYS A 781 47.98 12.97 10.45
C LYS A 781 46.98 12.09 11.20
N VAL A 782 46.05 11.51 10.45
CA VAL A 782 45.12 10.47 10.91
C VAL A 782 45.47 9.15 10.22
N LEU A 783 45.45 8.08 11.01
CA LEU A 783 45.64 6.72 10.57
C LEU A 783 44.28 6.07 10.33
N TYR A 784 44.17 5.36 9.22
CA TYR A 784 42.99 4.56 8.88
C TYR A 784 43.39 3.15 8.50
N GLU A 785 42.44 2.23 8.60
CA GLU A 785 42.68 0.81 8.44
C GLU A 785 41.56 0.12 7.65
N SER A 786 41.91 -0.92 6.89
CA SER A 786 40.99 -1.69 6.04
C SER A 786 40.02 -2.54 6.86
N VAL A 787 38.73 -2.57 6.50
CA VAL A 787 37.76 -3.51 7.08
C VAL A 787 37.85 -4.84 6.35
N SER A 788 38.38 -5.87 7.02
CA SER A 788 38.49 -7.22 6.45
C SER A 788 37.24 -8.06 6.69
N GLU A 789 36.83 -8.86 5.71
CA GLU A 789 35.65 -9.73 5.77
C GLU A 789 36.01 -11.20 5.50
N LYS A 790 35.28 -12.12 6.13
CA LYS A 790 35.39 -13.57 5.96
C LYS A 790 34.03 -14.16 5.61
N MET A 791 34.02 -15.09 4.67
CA MET A 791 32.82 -15.85 4.29
C MET A 791 32.84 -17.25 4.89
N GLU A 792 31.68 -17.68 5.38
CA GLU A 792 31.42 -19.04 5.85
C GLU A 792 30.29 -19.66 5.03
N PHE A 793 30.44 -20.91 4.61
CA PHE A 793 29.45 -21.58 3.77
C PHE A 793 29.26 -23.05 4.16
N LYS A 794 28.05 -23.55 3.89
CA LYS A 794 27.66 -24.95 4.12
C LYS A 794 27.75 -25.71 2.78
N LYS A 795 28.14 -26.99 2.81
CA LYS A 795 28.15 -27.82 1.59
C LYS A 795 26.72 -27.84 1.00
N PRO A 796 26.56 -27.59 -0.31
CA PRO A 796 25.24 -27.58 -0.96
C PRO A 796 24.54 -28.94 -0.89
#